data_AF-A0A7C3E6G2-F1
#
_entry.id   AF-A0A7C3E6G2-F1
#
_cell.length_a   1.000
_cell.length_b   1.000
_cell.length_c   1.000
_cell.angle_alpha   90.00
_cell.angle_beta   90.00
_cell.angle_gamma   90.00
#
_symmetry.space_group_name_H-M   'P 1'
#
loop_
_entity.id
_entity.type
_entity.pdbx_description
1 polymer ?
#
loop_
_entity_poly.entity_id
_entity_poly.type
_entity_poly.pdbx_seq_one_letter_code
_entity_poly.pdbx_strand_id
1 'polypeptide(L)'
;MSKIIVISMLVVIFCALQVSADTVKLKDGTVYNNCFARNEGIRIILWEKPSDIGTPNYKVIPWSQVDLQGGQPIKFERGGEFDAHPKLPDIGVSYIEINPKLESVHGHVDYDAWGRPCLRGKGLPDLGEDAYIHPENVVKGIKLKYAPGEEITMTAHVRNVGFETAKPFDYIWLIDGQQIARGKCKKALKELEETTFEQKWKWQDGMHTVTFRVVSSEPEIAVINNELTDPLWGWGFTFVINPGRIAWWHQRRNSYGTFSFEDYYRWQIDIMNLLMENSVYPSAPNGIKARVRIDRIIWTKDLDSAQPMLTDSTGLQPQQGAWYWGDTPDEKAGKWGEFPITAGNDTEWSLIHELGHQLGLIDWYGLDCDQAGEKDSNLQWPDNGEPVYHFMTHPDTMMHWHGPNLFSEVDAGYLNMSWDKPRGHYGDFIFAIPKENFIRVVDVNGQPVVGASVEIFQRGAKVDPNGEPVRDNGVTYFPVIEDGNFDNTISRSPVIVGTTDKHGMIRLPNRPVKEVRTLNGFERLPNPFGNINVVGNRGLMLVKITKYDRPVFFWYEVYNNNVAWFRGDKDEFTITYKTPYRSIDSPLAPVSVNAAQIDDKRVKISWQMPKEIRERQYLDRIIGYKVYRRVGPMGLDDRPWFVVATLGPTATEFTIDLTERPEDVYWYNDRSRFAVSSLGETSMESELVEAPMQPVKQ
;
A
#
# COMPACT_ATOMS: atom_id res chain seq x y z
N MET A 1 -52.48 49.01 -53.90
CA MET A 1 -52.75 48.60 -52.51
C MET A 1 -52.04 47.29 -52.24
N SER A 2 -51.29 47.26 -51.14
CA SER A 2 -50.73 46.11 -50.41
C SER A 2 -49.88 45.07 -51.16
N LYS A 3 -48.55 45.17 -51.01
CA LYS A 3 -47.64 44.02 -51.11
C LYS A 3 -47.16 43.65 -49.71
N ILE A 4 -47.49 42.42 -49.32
CA ILE A 4 -47.07 41.75 -48.10
C ILE A 4 -45.59 41.37 -48.26
N ILE A 5 -44.76 41.75 -47.30
CA ILE A 5 -43.38 41.28 -47.15
C ILE A 5 -43.42 40.10 -46.17
N VAL A 6 -43.00 38.93 -46.64
CA VAL A 6 -42.78 37.74 -45.82
C VAL A 6 -41.35 37.81 -45.29
N ILE A 7 -41.21 37.85 -43.97
CA ILE A 7 -39.94 37.68 -43.25
C ILE A 7 -39.78 36.20 -42.96
N SER A 8 -38.78 35.55 -43.56
CA SER A 8 -38.37 34.20 -43.20
C SER A 8 -37.35 34.26 -42.07
N MET A 9 -37.77 33.82 -40.89
CA MET A 9 -36.94 33.61 -39.70
C MET A 9 -36.22 32.26 -39.86
N LEU A 10 -34.89 32.28 -40.06
CA LEU A 10 -34.04 31.08 -40.03
C LEU A 10 -33.71 30.77 -38.56
N VAL A 11 -34.37 29.76 -38.01
CA VAL A 11 -34.00 29.16 -36.71
C VAL A 11 -32.86 28.19 -36.98
N VAL A 12 -31.64 28.59 -36.63
CA VAL A 12 -30.49 27.67 -36.57
C VAL A 12 -30.61 26.89 -35.27
N ILE A 13 -31.08 25.64 -35.37
CA ILE A 13 -31.01 24.66 -34.28
C ILE A 13 -29.54 24.25 -34.18
N PHE A 14 -28.82 24.80 -33.19
CA PHE A 14 -27.56 24.23 -32.74
C PHE A 14 -27.88 22.89 -32.06
N CYS A 15 -27.83 21.79 -32.81
CA CYS A 15 -27.62 20.49 -32.20
C CYS A 15 -26.23 20.51 -31.59
N ALA A 16 -26.11 20.84 -30.31
CA ALA A 16 -24.91 20.55 -29.56
C ALA A 16 -24.69 19.03 -29.67
N LEU A 17 -23.66 18.63 -30.41
CA LEU A 17 -23.20 17.26 -30.43
C LEU A 17 -22.99 16.87 -28.96
N GLN A 18 -23.79 15.95 -28.45
CA GLN A 18 -23.58 15.41 -27.12
C GLN A 18 -22.25 14.66 -27.15
N VAL A 19 -21.22 15.25 -26.53
CA VAL A 19 -19.96 14.56 -26.26
C VAL A 19 -20.32 13.40 -25.33
N SER A 20 -20.20 12.17 -25.83
CA SER A 20 -20.21 10.98 -24.99
C SER A 20 -19.04 11.12 -24.01
N ALA A 21 -19.30 11.05 -22.71
CA ALA A 21 -18.32 11.26 -21.65
C ALA A 21 -18.43 10.14 -20.61
N ASP A 22 -18.20 10.41 -19.34
CA ASP A 22 -18.16 9.39 -18.29
C ASP A 22 -19.49 9.24 -17.56
N THR A 23 -19.67 8.07 -16.96
CA THR A 23 -20.75 7.78 -16.02
C THR A 23 -20.19 7.43 -14.64
N VAL A 24 -20.68 8.12 -13.60
CA VAL A 24 -20.37 7.82 -12.19
C VAL A 24 -21.67 7.54 -11.44
N LYS A 25 -21.73 6.38 -10.77
CA LYS A 25 -22.87 5.96 -9.96
C LYS A 25 -22.52 6.01 -8.48
N LEU A 26 -23.45 6.51 -7.66
CA LEU A 26 -23.32 6.56 -6.22
C LEU A 26 -24.21 5.51 -5.54
N LYS A 27 -23.84 5.13 -4.32
CA LYS A 27 -24.56 4.15 -3.49
C LYS A 27 -25.99 4.56 -3.15
N ASP A 28 -26.29 5.85 -3.16
CA ASP A 28 -27.64 6.38 -2.93
C ASP A 28 -28.55 6.31 -4.18
N GLY A 29 -28.02 5.82 -5.31
CA GLY A 29 -28.72 5.71 -6.58
C GLY A 29 -28.52 6.91 -7.51
N THR A 30 -27.83 7.97 -7.08
CA THR A 30 -27.48 9.10 -7.94
C THR A 30 -26.58 8.64 -9.09
N VAL A 31 -26.87 9.11 -10.31
CA VAL A 31 -26.07 8.82 -11.51
C VAL A 31 -25.68 10.14 -12.20
N TYR A 32 -24.38 10.41 -12.25
CA TYR A 32 -23.82 11.47 -13.08
C TYR A 32 -23.57 10.90 -14.47
N ASN A 33 -24.38 11.31 -15.45
CA ASN A 33 -24.19 10.94 -16.86
C ASN A 33 -23.55 12.10 -17.61
N ASN A 34 -22.76 11.79 -18.63
CA ASN A 34 -22.05 12.78 -19.46
C ASN A 34 -21.17 13.74 -18.62
N CYS A 35 -20.52 13.21 -17.59
CA CYS A 35 -19.58 13.94 -16.76
C CYS A 35 -18.14 13.62 -17.15
N PHE A 36 -17.15 14.30 -16.56
CA PHE A 36 -15.75 13.94 -16.71
C PHE A 36 -15.20 13.66 -15.33
N ALA A 37 -14.74 12.43 -15.11
CA ALA A 37 -14.35 11.96 -13.81
C ALA A 37 -12.86 11.60 -13.76
N ARG A 38 -12.26 11.81 -12.60
CA ARG A 38 -10.87 11.47 -12.31
C ARG A 38 -10.80 10.79 -10.96
N ASN A 39 -10.18 9.61 -10.93
CA ASN A 39 -10.02 8.83 -9.71
C ASN A 39 -8.78 9.33 -8.93
N GLU A 40 -8.95 9.74 -7.68
CA GLU A 40 -7.82 10.12 -6.81
C GLU A 40 -7.71 9.19 -5.58
N GLY A 41 -8.33 8.01 -5.70
CA GLY A 41 -8.30 6.91 -4.76
C GLY A 41 -9.22 7.10 -3.57
N ILE A 42 -9.00 8.13 -2.78
CA ILE A 42 -9.88 8.49 -1.65
C ILE A 42 -11.10 9.31 -2.06
N ARG A 43 -11.10 9.82 -3.29
CA ARG A 43 -12.15 10.66 -3.87
C ARG A 43 -12.16 10.59 -5.39
N ILE A 44 -13.28 11.00 -5.99
CA ILE A 44 -13.42 11.27 -7.41
C ILE A 44 -13.56 12.77 -7.61
N ILE A 45 -12.79 13.32 -8.54
CA ILE A 45 -13.00 14.67 -9.06
C ILE A 45 -13.94 14.57 -10.26
N LEU A 46 -14.97 15.41 -10.30
CA LEU A 46 -16.02 15.34 -11.33
C LEU A 46 -16.31 16.73 -11.91
N TRP A 47 -16.14 16.88 -13.22
CA TRP A 47 -16.62 18.05 -13.98
C TRP A 47 -17.94 17.70 -14.68
N GLU A 48 -18.94 18.58 -14.56
CA GLU A 48 -20.25 18.37 -15.18
C GLU A 48 -20.32 18.92 -16.61
N LYS A 49 -19.33 19.72 -17.03
CA LYS A 49 -19.31 20.36 -18.34
C LYS A 49 -17.94 20.21 -19.00
N PRO A 50 -17.89 20.01 -20.33
CA PRO A 50 -16.62 19.95 -21.05
C PRO A 50 -15.77 21.22 -20.93
N SER A 51 -16.39 22.40 -20.80
CA SER A 51 -15.69 23.68 -20.66
C SER A 51 -15.01 23.88 -19.31
N ASP A 52 -15.39 23.08 -18.30
CA ASP A 52 -14.85 23.20 -16.94
C ASP A 52 -13.64 22.29 -16.73
N ILE A 53 -13.38 21.35 -17.66
CA ILE A 53 -12.22 20.45 -17.63
C ILE A 53 -10.93 21.27 -17.67
N GLY A 54 -9.95 20.91 -16.83
CA GLY A 54 -8.70 21.68 -16.70
C GLY A 54 -8.85 22.98 -15.90
N THR A 55 -10.00 23.17 -15.23
CA THR A 55 -10.27 24.30 -14.33
C THR A 55 -10.59 23.78 -12.91
N PRO A 56 -10.51 24.63 -11.86
CA PRO A 56 -10.90 24.25 -10.50
C PRO A 56 -12.43 24.10 -10.30
N ASN A 57 -13.25 24.27 -11.34
CA ASN A 57 -14.71 24.15 -11.26
C ASN A 57 -15.17 22.68 -11.31
N TYR A 58 -14.74 21.88 -10.34
CA TYR A 58 -15.14 20.48 -10.20
C TYR A 58 -15.87 20.21 -8.87
N LYS A 59 -16.56 19.07 -8.83
CA LYS A 59 -17.10 18.47 -7.62
C LYS A 59 -16.13 17.42 -7.08
N VAL A 60 -16.12 17.28 -5.76
CA VAL A 60 -15.38 16.22 -5.06
C VAL A 60 -16.39 15.23 -4.50
N ILE A 61 -16.28 13.97 -4.91
CA ILE A 61 -17.13 12.88 -4.44
C ILE A 61 -16.26 11.95 -3.59
N PRO A 62 -16.53 11.78 -2.29
CA PRO A 62 -15.80 10.82 -1.46
C PRO A 62 -15.92 9.39 -2.00
N TRP A 63 -14.83 8.63 -1.98
CA TRP A 63 -14.83 7.25 -2.49
C TRP A 63 -15.87 6.36 -1.81
N SER A 64 -16.14 6.58 -0.53
CA SER A 64 -17.15 5.85 0.25
C SER A 64 -18.57 5.95 -0.30
N GLN A 65 -18.87 6.98 -1.10
CA GLN A 65 -20.16 7.21 -1.73
C GLN A 65 -20.29 6.55 -3.11
N VAL A 66 -19.18 6.11 -3.71
CA VAL A 66 -19.14 5.55 -5.07
C VAL A 66 -19.69 4.12 -5.05
N ASP A 67 -20.57 3.82 -5.98
CA ASP A 67 -21.08 2.46 -6.18
C ASP A 67 -20.08 1.65 -7.01
N LEU A 68 -19.53 0.59 -6.40
CA LEU A 68 -18.57 -0.31 -7.03
C LEU A 68 -19.24 -1.55 -7.65
N GLN A 69 -20.57 -1.60 -7.76
CA GLN A 69 -21.26 -2.73 -8.41
C GLN A 69 -20.76 -2.92 -9.86
N GLY A 70 -19.93 -3.96 -10.06
CA GLY A 70 -19.28 -4.26 -11.35
C GLY A 70 -17.76 -3.98 -11.39
N GLY A 71 -17.15 -3.57 -10.27
CA GLY A 71 -15.71 -3.45 -10.09
C GLY A 71 -15.05 -2.21 -10.71
N GLN A 72 -15.82 -1.32 -11.34
CA GLN A 72 -15.33 -0.09 -11.97
C GLN A 72 -16.06 1.13 -11.40
N PRO A 73 -15.36 2.06 -10.72
CA PRO A 73 -15.98 3.24 -10.09
C PRO A 73 -16.48 4.27 -11.12
N ILE A 74 -15.89 4.25 -12.31
CA ILE A 74 -16.13 5.19 -13.41
C ILE A 74 -16.25 4.35 -14.66
N LYS A 75 -17.30 4.61 -15.45
CA LYS A 75 -17.37 4.09 -16.81
C LYS A 75 -16.92 5.18 -17.77
N PHE A 76 -15.72 5.03 -18.35
CA PHE A 76 -15.21 5.98 -19.34
C PHE A 76 -15.85 5.74 -20.70
N GLU A 77 -16.58 6.72 -21.23
CA GLU A 77 -17.24 6.62 -22.54
C GLU A 77 -16.89 7.82 -23.43
N ARG A 78 -15.71 8.42 -23.19
CA ARG A 78 -15.16 9.57 -23.92
C ARG A 78 -14.94 9.23 -25.40
N GLY A 79 -15.63 9.92 -26.30
CA GLY A 79 -15.48 9.77 -27.75
C GLY A 79 -14.35 10.63 -28.33
N GLY A 80 -14.06 10.50 -29.64
CA GLY A 80 -13.01 11.29 -30.32
C GLY A 80 -13.19 12.82 -30.27
N GLU A 81 -14.40 13.30 -30.00
CA GLU A 81 -14.69 14.72 -29.74
C GLU A 81 -13.98 15.25 -28.47
N PHE A 82 -13.71 14.40 -27.49
CA PHE A 82 -12.94 14.74 -26.28
C PHE A 82 -11.48 15.10 -26.61
N ASP A 83 -10.94 14.43 -27.63
CA ASP A 83 -9.56 14.60 -28.10
C ASP A 83 -9.42 15.71 -29.15
N ALA A 84 -10.51 16.41 -29.50
CA ALA A 84 -10.44 17.50 -30.47
C ALA A 84 -9.49 18.60 -29.97
N HIS A 85 -8.48 18.92 -30.79
CA HIS A 85 -7.45 19.92 -30.50
C HIS A 85 -8.04 21.33 -30.50
N PRO A 86 -8.15 21.99 -29.32
CA PRO A 86 -8.66 23.34 -29.26
C PRO A 86 -7.67 24.31 -29.89
N LYS A 87 -8.15 25.36 -30.57
CA LYS A 87 -7.32 26.46 -31.08
C LYS A 87 -6.98 27.44 -29.96
N LEU A 88 -6.31 26.96 -28.93
CA LEU A 88 -5.96 27.71 -27.72
C LEU A 88 -4.54 27.33 -27.29
N PRO A 89 -3.78 28.28 -26.69
CA PRO A 89 -2.56 27.96 -25.96
C PRO A 89 -2.88 27.22 -24.65
N ASP A 90 -1.86 26.66 -24.01
CA ASP A 90 -1.95 26.04 -22.68
C ASP A 90 -0.59 26.18 -21.98
N ILE A 91 -0.43 27.18 -21.11
CA ILE A 91 0.85 27.52 -20.48
C ILE A 91 1.00 26.75 -19.17
N GLY A 92 1.56 25.55 -19.23
CA GLY A 92 1.80 24.71 -18.07
C GLY A 92 3.15 24.96 -17.39
N VAL A 93 3.16 24.93 -16.06
CA VAL A 93 4.37 24.80 -15.25
C VAL A 93 4.69 23.31 -15.08
N SER A 94 5.72 22.81 -15.78
CA SER A 94 6.02 21.37 -15.83
C SER A 94 6.65 20.84 -14.54
N TYR A 95 7.65 21.53 -13.99
CA TYR A 95 8.31 21.20 -12.72
C TYR A 95 9.14 22.38 -12.19
N ILE A 96 9.51 22.33 -10.91
CA ILE A 96 10.48 23.24 -10.28
C ILE A 96 11.74 22.46 -9.91
N GLU A 97 12.84 22.77 -10.59
CA GLU A 97 14.14 22.15 -10.33
C GLU A 97 14.87 22.88 -9.19
N ILE A 98 15.45 22.15 -8.22
CA ILE A 98 16.28 22.74 -7.16
C ILE A 98 17.77 22.43 -7.40
N ASN A 99 18.63 23.44 -7.27
CA ASN A 99 20.09 23.29 -7.32
C ASN A 99 20.80 24.08 -6.19
N PRO A 100 21.96 23.63 -5.68
CA PRO A 100 22.63 22.37 -5.98
C PRO A 100 21.82 21.16 -5.49
N LYS A 101 21.94 20.01 -6.15
CA LYS A 101 21.27 18.78 -5.73
C LYS A 101 21.84 18.23 -4.42
N LEU A 102 21.02 17.42 -3.73
CA LEU A 102 21.48 16.54 -2.66
C LEU A 102 21.83 15.18 -3.27
N GLU A 103 22.94 14.61 -2.81
CA GLU A 103 23.35 13.26 -3.22
C GLU A 103 22.44 12.22 -2.55
N SER A 104 22.25 11.08 -3.22
CA SER A 104 21.59 9.90 -2.67
C SER A 104 22.49 8.67 -2.75
N VAL A 105 22.14 7.64 -1.98
CA VAL A 105 22.83 6.34 -2.00
C VAL A 105 22.06 5.30 -2.82
N HIS A 106 21.19 5.73 -3.74
CA HIS A 106 20.50 4.82 -4.66
C HIS A 106 21.49 4.03 -5.52
N GLY A 107 21.28 2.71 -5.62
CA GLY A 107 22.17 1.81 -6.35
C GLY A 107 23.50 1.54 -5.64
N HIS A 108 23.67 2.00 -4.40
CA HIS A 108 24.87 1.84 -3.59
C HIS A 108 24.62 1.04 -2.31
N VAL A 109 23.54 0.28 -2.24
CA VAL A 109 23.23 -0.61 -1.11
C VAL A 109 23.38 -2.06 -1.57
N ASP A 110 24.41 -2.73 -1.09
CA ASP A 110 24.66 -4.16 -1.29
C ASP A 110 24.16 -4.97 -0.09
N TYR A 111 23.95 -6.27 -0.29
CA TYR A 111 23.52 -7.20 0.76
C TYR A 111 24.48 -8.37 0.87
N ASP A 112 24.81 -8.77 2.10
CA ASP A 112 25.63 -9.95 2.35
C ASP A 112 24.79 -11.23 2.53
N ALA A 113 25.46 -12.36 2.79
CA ALA A 113 24.82 -13.65 2.99
C ALA A 113 23.91 -13.71 4.24
N TRP A 114 23.96 -12.71 5.13
CA TRP A 114 23.03 -12.60 6.25
C TRP A 114 21.95 -11.55 6.00
N GLY A 115 21.85 -11.02 4.77
CA GLY A 115 20.89 -10.00 4.39
C GLY A 115 21.14 -8.64 5.04
N ARG A 116 22.37 -8.36 5.51
CA ARG A 116 22.72 -7.03 6.05
C ARG A 116 22.88 -6.03 4.90
N PRO A 117 22.19 -4.88 4.89
CA PRO A 117 22.49 -3.80 3.96
C PRO A 117 23.85 -3.14 4.28
N CYS A 118 24.66 -2.87 3.26
CA CYS A 118 25.92 -2.13 3.36
C CYS A 118 26.02 -1.11 2.24
N LEU A 119 26.51 0.08 2.56
CA LEU A 119 26.81 1.10 1.56
C LEU A 119 28.12 0.79 0.84
N ARG A 120 28.08 0.66 -0.49
CA ARG A 120 29.23 0.27 -1.33
C ARG A 120 29.15 0.87 -2.73
N GLY A 121 30.29 0.89 -3.42
CA GLY A 121 30.39 1.32 -4.82
C GLY A 121 31.27 2.55 -5.02
N LYS A 122 31.35 3.01 -6.27
CA LYS A 122 32.19 4.15 -6.65
C LYS A 122 31.74 5.41 -5.89
N GLY A 123 32.69 6.16 -5.34
CA GLY A 123 32.42 7.37 -4.56
C GLY A 123 32.32 7.13 -3.05
N LEU A 124 32.25 5.87 -2.61
CA LEU A 124 32.18 5.49 -1.18
C LEU A 124 33.46 4.77 -0.73
N PRO A 125 33.94 5.02 0.50
CA PRO A 125 35.06 4.27 1.07
C PRO A 125 34.64 2.84 1.43
N ASP A 126 35.54 1.88 1.21
CA ASP A 126 35.37 0.52 1.74
C ASP A 126 35.92 0.47 3.17
N LEU A 127 35.01 0.36 4.15
CA LEU A 127 35.33 0.26 5.57
C LEU A 127 35.18 -1.16 6.13
N GLY A 128 34.95 -2.17 5.27
CA GLY A 128 34.76 -3.56 5.69
C GLY A 128 33.57 -3.73 6.65
N GLU A 129 33.78 -4.40 7.80
CA GLU A 129 32.72 -4.64 8.79
C GLU A 129 32.23 -3.36 9.48
N ASP A 130 33.06 -2.31 9.55
CA ASP A 130 32.68 -1.02 10.17
C ASP A 130 31.49 -0.38 9.44
N ALA A 131 31.39 -0.60 8.12
CA ALA A 131 30.31 -0.05 7.29
C ALA A 131 28.91 -0.56 7.67
N TYR A 132 28.80 -1.72 8.33
CA TYR A 132 27.51 -2.26 8.80
C TYR A 132 27.06 -1.66 10.13
N ILE A 133 27.98 -1.17 10.96
CA ILE A 133 27.68 -0.67 12.31
C ILE A 133 27.71 0.86 12.36
N HIS A 134 28.57 1.46 11.53
CA HIS A 134 28.81 2.89 11.43
C HIS A 134 28.61 3.40 9.99
N PRO A 135 27.42 3.24 9.39
CA PRO A 135 27.16 3.68 8.02
C PRO A 135 27.40 5.19 7.81
N GLU A 136 27.30 6.00 8.85
CA GLU A 136 27.63 7.43 8.84
C GLU A 136 29.10 7.72 8.47
N ASN A 137 30.02 6.79 8.76
CA ASN A 137 31.42 6.92 8.39
C ASN A 137 31.62 6.74 6.87
N VAL A 138 30.79 5.92 6.23
CA VAL A 138 30.84 5.67 4.78
C VAL A 138 30.44 6.92 4.01
N VAL A 139 29.41 7.64 4.49
CA VAL A 139 28.90 8.85 3.82
C VAL A 139 29.52 10.15 4.33
N LYS A 140 30.62 10.06 5.06
CA LYS A 140 31.28 11.24 5.62
C LYS A 140 31.83 12.13 4.49
N GLY A 141 31.26 13.32 4.36
CA GLY A 141 31.65 14.31 3.34
C GLY A 141 30.72 14.40 2.14
N ILE A 142 29.68 13.55 2.08
CA ILE A 142 28.62 13.56 1.07
C ILE A 142 27.57 14.61 1.45
N LYS A 143 27.07 15.36 0.46
CA LYS A 143 26.07 16.42 0.69
C LYS A 143 24.66 15.84 0.69
N LEU A 144 24.20 15.43 1.87
CA LEU A 144 22.90 14.78 2.07
C LEU A 144 21.78 15.72 2.55
N LYS A 145 22.10 16.96 2.92
CA LYS A 145 21.14 17.98 3.36
C LYS A 145 21.66 19.41 3.10
N TYR A 146 20.73 20.36 3.00
CA TYR A 146 21.05 21.79 2.99
C TYR A 146 21.26 22.32 4.41
N ALA A 147 22.12 23.32 4.56
CA ALA A 147 22.28 24.05 5.81
C ALA A 147 21.43 25.33 5.83
N PRO A 148 20.90 25.78 7.00
CA PRO A 148 20.27 27.09 7.11
C PRO A 148 21.14 28.21 6.57
N GLY A 149 20.56 29.07 5.73
CA GLY A 149 21.23 30.19 5.07
C GLY A 149 22.01 29.82 3.80
N GLU A 150 22.12 28.53 3.47
CA GLU A 150 22.69 28.07 2.20
C GLU A 150 21.84 28.56 1.02
N GLU A 151 22.49 29.03 -0.05
CA GLU A 151 21.77 29.48 -1.24
C GLU A 151 21.40 28.29 -2.14
N ILE A 152 20.11 28.16 -2.43
CA ILE A 152 19.60 27.30 -3.50
C ILE A 152 19.06 28.16 -4.64
N THR A 153 19.08 27.62 -5.85
CA THR A 153 18.42 28.14 -7.04
C THR A 153 17.25 27.23 -7.38
N MET A 154 16.06 27.80 -7.47
CA MET A 154 14.84 27.16 -7.94
C MET A 154 14.61 27.58 -9.39
N THR A 155 14.41 26.63 -10.29
CA THR A 155 14.18 26.88 -11.72
C THR A 155 12.82 26.33 -12.13
N ALA A 156 11.86 27.21 -12.43
CA ALA A 156 10.57 26.79 -12.96
C ALA A 156 10.69 26.55 -14.47
N HIS A 157 10.29 25.37 -14.93
CA HIS A 157 10.18 25.02 -16.34
C HIS A 157 8.75 25.24 -16.82
N VAL A 158 8.57 26.13 -17.80
CA VAL A 158 7.26 26.53 -18.30
C VAL A 158 7.19 26.22 -19.79
N ARG A 159 6.13 25.53 -20.21
CA ARG A 159 5.91 25.12 -21.60
C ARG A 159 4.54 25.54 -22.08
N ASN A 160 4.44 25.87 -23.36
CA ASN A 160 3.14 25.92 -24.02
C ASN A 160 2.79 24.52 -24.53
N VAL A 161 1.91 23.82 -23.83
CA VAL A 161 1.41 22.47 -24.16
C VAL A 161 0.05 22.52 -24.88
N GLY A 162 -0.26 23.66 -25.51
CA GLY A 162 -1.43 23.86 -26.34
C GLY A 162 -1.07 24.00 -27.82
N PHE A 163 -2.08 24.15 -28.66
CA PHE A 163 -1.95 24.09 -30.13
C PHE A 163 -1.85 25.46 -30.81
N GLU A 164 -1.89 26.54 -30.04
CA GLU A 164 -1.70 27.91 -30.52
C GLU A 164 -0.55 28.61 -29.80
N THR A 165 0.04 29.62 -30.42
CA THR A 165 1.15 30.38 -29.80
C THR A 165 0.64 31.19 -28.62
N ALA A 166 1.20 30.94 -27.43
CA ALA A 166 0.90 31.70 -26.23
C ALA A 166 1.50 33.10 -26.29
N LYS A 167 0.72 34.12 -25.91
CA LYS A 167 1.20 35.51 -25.79
C LYS A 167 2.15 35.69 -24.59
N PRO A 168 2.92 36.80 -24.56
CA PRO A 168 3.66 37.21 -23.37
C PRO A 168 2.79 37.25 -22.12
N PHE A 169 3.28 36.68 -21.01
CA PHE A 169 2.56 36.53 -19.75
C PHE A 169 3.40 37.04 -18.56
N ASP A 170 2.74 37.31 -17.43
CA ASP A 170 3.42 37.64 -16.17
C ASP A 170 3.60 36.37 -15.32
N TYR A 171 4.52 36.39 -14.35
CA TYR A 171 4.69 35.29 -13.42
C TYR A 171 5.03 35.75 -12.00
N ILE A 172 4.79 34.87 -11.04
CA ILE A 172 4.96 35.11 -9.60
C ILE A 172 5.64 33.90 -8.96
N TRP A 173 6.65 34.18 -8.12
CA TRP A 173 7.23 33.22 -7.19
C TRP A 173 6.68 33.45 -5.79
N LEU A 174 6.24 32.39 -5.12
CA LEU A 174 5.81 32.42 -3.74
C LEU A 174 6.57 31.39 -2.90
N ILE A 175 6.81 31.72 -1.63
CA ILE A 175 7.22 30.78 -0.59
C ILE A 175 6.14 30.83 0.49
N ASP A 176 5.56 29.68 0.83
CA ASP A 176 4.46 29.57 1.81
C ASP A 176 3.27 30.50 1.48
N GLY A 177 2.96 30.65 0.19
CA GLY A 177 1.92 31.56 -0.29
C GLY A 177 2.27 33.06 -0.24
N GLN A 178 3.44 33.43 0.30
CA GLN A 178 3.94 34.80 0.27
C GLN A 178 4.76 35.06 -0.99
N GLN A 179 4.39 36.10 -1.76
CA GLN A 179 5.16 36.51 -2.93
C GLN A 179 6.58 36.95 -2.55
N ILE A 180 7.59 36.30 -3.14
CA ILE A 180 9.01 36.66 -2.99
C ILE A 180 9.58 37.34 -4.24
N ALA A 181 9.01 37.07 -5.42
CA ALA A 181 9.41 37.70 -6.66
C ALA A 181 8.26 37.70 -7.68
N ARG A 182 8.37 38.58 -8.69
CA ARG A 182 7.47 38.63 -9.85
C ARG A 182 8.25 39.06 -11.08
N GLY A 183 7.80 38.65 -12.24
CA GLY A 183 8.41 39.04 -13.51
C GLY A 183 7.47 38.92 -14.69
N LYS A 184 8.04 39.07 -15.89
CA LYS A 184 7.32 39.01 -17.15
C LYS A 184 8.08 38.19 -18.19
N CYS A 185 7.42 37.20 -18.79
CA CYS A 185 7.89 36.55 -19.99
C CYS A 185 7.54 37.43 -21.19
N LYS A 186 8.55 38.05 -21.82
CA LYS A 186 8.33 38.88 -23.03
C LYS A 186 8.22 38.05 -24.31
N LYS A 187 8.61 36.78 -24.24
CA LYS A 187 8.65 35.85 -25.36
C LYS A 187 7.26 35.23 -25.54
N ALA A 188 6.79 35.16 -26.78
CA ALA A 188 5.65 34.31 -27.13
C ALA A 188 6.15 32.86 -27.25
N LEU A 189 5.41 31.90 -26.70
CA LEU A 189 5.80 30.49 -26.71
C LEU A 189 5.00 29.74 -27.77
N LYS A 190 5.68 29.15 -28.75
CA LYS A 190 5.06 28.26 -29.73
C LYS A 190 4.63 26.94 -29.06
N GLU A 191 3.81 26.17 -29.76
CA GLU A 191 3.46 24.80 -29.36
C GLU A 191 4.73 24.01 -28.98
N LEU A 192 4.67 23.38 -27.81
CA LEU A 192 5.73 22.60 -27.15
C LEU A 192 7.03 23.37 -26.86
N GLU A 193 7.05 24.69 -27.01
CA GLU A 193 8.22 25.50 -26.68
C GLU A 193 8.34 25.73 -25.16
N GLU A 194 9.56 25.55 -24.64
CA GLU A 194 9.90 25.74 -23.23
C GLU A 194 10.63 27.07 -22.98
N THR A 195 10.42 27.63 -21.78
CA THR A 195 11.23 28.68 -21.17
C THR A 195 11.43 28.39 -19.69
N THR A 196 12.48 28.95 -19.10
CA THR A 196 12.76 28.78 -17.67
C THR A 196 12.82 30.12 -16.94
N PHE A 197 12.56 30.07 -15.64
CA PHE A 197 12.71 31.21 -14.74
C PHE A 197 13.46 30.76 -13.51
N GLU A 198 14.46 31.53 -13.09
CA GLU A 198 15.27 31.20 -11.92
C GLU A 198 14.95 32.15 -10.76
N GLN A 199 14.93 31.58 -9.55
CA GLN A 199 14.83 32.33 -8.30
C GLN A 199 15.79 31.75 -7.27
N LYS A 200 16.67 32.60 -6.74
CA LYS A 200 17.55 32.25 -5.63
C LYS A 200 16.82 32.39 -4.31
N TRP A 201 17.05 31.47 -3.39
CA TRP A 201 16.49 31.50 -2.05
C TRP A 201 17.51 30.98 -1.03
N LYS A 202 17.53 31.60 0.16
CA LYS A 202 18.34 31.11 1.27
C LYS A 202 17.54 30.08 2.03
N TRP A 203 18.07 28.86 2.11
CA TRP A 203 17.45 27.73 2.77
C TRP A 203 17.09 28.08 4.22
N GLN A 204 15.88 27.69 4.61
CA GLN A 204 15.36 27.80 5.97
C GLN A 204 14.90 26.42 6.42
N ASP A 205 15.16 26.10 7.68
CA ASP A 205 14.65 24.87 8.28
C ASP A 205 13.13 24.95 8.40
N GLY A 206 12.45 23.86 8.05
CA GLY A 206 11.00 23.76 8.13
C GLY A 206 10.39 23.10 6.91
N MET A 207 9.06 22.97 6.94
CA MET A 207 8.27 22.44 5.83
C MET A 207 7.77 23.60 4.97
N HIS A 208 8.67 24.19 4.19
CA HIS A 208 8.37 25.30 3.29
C HIS A 208 7.90 24.80 1.92
N THR A 209 6.92 25.48 1.31
CA THR A 209 6.51 25.22 -0.07
C THR A 209 7.00 26.34 -1.00
N VAL A 210 7.32 25.97 -2.24
CA VAL A 210 7.56 26.93 -3.32
C VAL A 210 6.42 26.84 -4.32
N THR A 211 5.92 27.99 -4.75
CA THR A 211 4.93 28.09 -5.81
C THR A 211 5.47 28.93 -6.95
N PHE A 212 5.36 28.42 -8.18
CA PHE A 212 5.50 29.22 -9.39
C PHE A 212 4.14 29.33 -10.06
N ARG A 213 3.71 30.56 -10.34
CA ARG A 213 2.41 30.86 -10.96
C ARG A 213 2.58 31.71 -12.22
N VAL A 214 1.99 31.25 -13.31
CA VAL A 214 1.76 32.01 -14.54
C VAL A 214 0.49 32.84 -14.38
N VAL A 215 0.56 34.11 -14.80
CA VAL A 215 -0.56 35.04 -14.84
C VAL A 215 -0.77 35.48 -16.28
N SER A 216 -1.77 34.87 -16.92
CA SER A 216 -2.21 35.15 -18.27
C SER A 216 -3.66 35.63 -18.27
N SER A 217 -4.01 36.50 -19.21
CA SER A 217 -5.39 36.90 -19.48
C SER A 217 -5.94 36.28 -20.77
N GLU A 218 -5.12 35.49 -21.46
CA GLU A 218 -5.53 34.77 -22.66
C GLU A 218 -6.36 33.54 -22.27
N PRO A 219 -7.41 33.17 -23.02
CA PRO A 219 -8.08 31.89 -22.81
C PRO A 219 -7.12 30.73 -23.12
N GLU A 220 -7.11 29.72 -22.25
CA GLU A 220 -6.20 28.56 -22.34
C GLU A 220 -7.01 27.25 -22.33
N ILE A 221 -6.41 26.16 -22.79
CA ILE A 221 -7.04 24.82 -22.74
C ILE A 221 -7.31 24.42 -21.29
N ALA A 222 -6.33 24.61 -20.43
CA ALA A 222 -6.43 24.43 -18.99
C ALA A 222 -5.79 25.63 -18.28
N VAL A 223 -6.26 25.87 -17.06
CA VAL A 223 -5.69 26.91 -16.17
C VAL A 223 -5.22 26.33 -14.85
N ILE A 224 -5.58 25.07 -14.56
CA ILE A 224 -5.15 24.36 -13.35
C ILE A 224 -3.65 24.03 -13.36
N ASN A 225 -3.03 23.99 -14.53
CA ASN A 225 -1.59 23.77 -14.74
C ASN A 225 -0.75 25.05 -14.80
N ASN A 226 -1.38 26.24 -14.77
CA ASN A 226 -0.68 27.54 -14.72
C ASN A 226 0.06 27.77 -13.40
N GLU A 227 -0.16 26.91 -12.40
CA GLU A 227 0.46 26.98 -11.09
C GLU A 227 0.99 25.61 -10.68
N LEU A 228 2.18 25.61 -10.09
CA LEU A 228 2.76 24.44 -9.43
C LEU A 228 3.21 24.84 -8.03
N THR A 229 2.86 24.03 -7.03
CA THR A 229 3.35 24.17 -5.65
C THR A 229 4.07 22.90 -5.24
N ASP A 230 5.37 23.01 -4.97
CA ASP A 230 6.21 21.91 -4.55
C ASP A 230 6.65 22.05 -3.08
N PRO A 231 6.68 20.95 -2.31
CA PRO A 231 7.28 20.92 -0.99
C PRO A 231 8.80 20.95 -1.10
N LEU A 232 9.46 21.97 -0.52
CA LEU A 232 10.92 22.08 -0.55
C LEU A 232 11.61 20.98 0.27
N TRP A 233 10.93 20.43 1.27
CA TRP A 233 11.38 19.27 2.04
C TRP A 233 11.08 17.93 1.35
N GLY A 234 10.29 17.95 0.27
CA GLY A 234 9.89 16.75 -0.45
C GLY A 234 11.02 16.18 -1.30
N TRP A 235 11.01 14.86 -1.47
CA TRP A 235 11.99 14.16 -2.28
C TRP A 235 11.82 14.45 -3.77
N GLY A 236 12.92 14.84 -4.41
CA GLY A 236 12.95 15.14 -5.83
C GLY A 236 13.11 13.89 -6.69
N PHE A 237 12.11 13.59 -7.51
CA PHE A 237 12.18 12.53 -8.51
C PHE A 237 12.65 13.05 -9.86
N THR A 238 13.43 12.21 -10.54
CA THR A 238 13.85 12.43 -11.93
C THR A 238 13.14 11.44 -12.85
N PHE A 239 12.50 11.96 -13.89
CA PHE A 239 11.83 11.15 -14.91
C PHE A 239 12.66 11.13 -16.18
N VAL A 240 12.85 9.96 -16.77
CA VAL A 240 13.55 9.80 -18.06
C VAL A 240 12.55 9.33 -19.11
N ILE A 241 12.46 10.07 -20.21
CA ILE A 241 11.47 9.81 -21.25
C ILE A 241 11.96 10.11 -22.67
N ASN A 242 11.48 9.31 -23.62
CA ASN A 242 11.62 9.52 -25.04
C ASN A 242 10.73 10.68 -25.56
N PRO A 243 11.30 11.70 -26.24
CA PRO A 243 10.53 12.77 -26.86
C PRO A 243 9.42 12.30 -27.81
N GLY A 244 9.59 11.14 -28.46
CA GLY A 244 8.56 10.57 -29.32
C GLY A 244 7.31 10.16 -28.54
N ARG A 245 7.46 9.71 -27.29
CA ARG A 245 6.34 9.39 -26.39
C ARG A 245 5.58 10.65 -26.03
N ILE A 246 6.28 11.76 -25.74
CA ILE A 246 5.66 13.06 -25.48
C ILE A 246 4.82 13.52 -26.68
N ALA A 247 5.38 13.47 -27.89
CA ALA A 247 4.67 13.85 -29.10
C ALA A 247 3.44 12.98 -29.38
N TRP A 248 3.52 11.68 -29.05
CA TRP A 248 2.41 10.74 -29.15
C TRP A 248 1.30 11.03 -28.12
N TRP A 249 1.69 11.30 -26.86
CA TRP A 249 0.75 11.74 -25.81
C TRP A 249 0.08 13.06 -26.13
N HIS A 250 0.78 13.96 -26.82
CA HIS A 250 0.25 15.27 -27.23
C HIS A 250 -0.92 15.19 -28.22
N GLN A 251 -1.25 13.99 -28.72
CA GLN A 251 -2.39 13.78 -29.61
C GLN A 251 -3.71 13.56 -28.87
N ARG A 252 -3.71 13.24 -27.57
CA ARG A 252 -4.89 12.85 -26.79
C ARG A 252 -5.03 13.69 -25.53
N ARG A 253 -6.26 13.97 -25.13
CA ARG A 253 -6.52 14.67 -23.87
C ARG A 253 -6.47 13.65 -22.72
N ASN A 254 -5.81 14.00 -21.63
CA ASN A 254 -5.74 13.18 -20.43
C ASN A 254 -6.83 13.57 -19.39
N SER A 255 -6.98 12.81 -18.31
CA SER A 255 -7.89 13.10 -17.19
C SER A 255 -7.48 14.30 -16.34
N TYR A 256 -6.28 14.86 -16.53
CA TYR A 256 -5.92 16.17 -15.99
C TYR A 256 -6.57 17.32 -16.78
N GLY A 257 -7.07 17.02 -17.98
CA GLY A 257 -7.76 17.96 -18.85
C GLY A 257 -6.87 18.59 -19.93
N THR A 258 -5.62 18.13 -20.06
CA THR A 258 -4.61 18.71 -20.95
C THR A 258 -4.11 17.69 -21.97
N PHE A 259 -3.28 18.15 -22.91
CA PHE A 259 -2.58 17.30 -23.88
C PHE A 259 -1.10 17.14 -23.50
N SER A 260 -0.76 17.32 -22.21
CA SER A 260 0.61 17.25 -21.72
C SER A 260 0.86 15.92 -21.02
N PHE A 261 1.97 15.30 -21.38
CA PHE A 261 2.50 14.16 -20.63
C PHE A 261 2.91 14.61 -19.22
N GLU A 262 3.59 15.74 -19.10
CA GLU A 262 4.10 16.28 -17.84
C GLU A 262 2.96 16.52 -16.83
N ASP A 263 1.83 17.06 -17.27
CA ASP A 263 0.65 17.24 -16.42
C ASP A 263 0.06 15.91 -15.94
N TYR A 264 0.02 14.88 -16.80
CA TYR A 264 -0.45 13.55 -16.42
C TYR A 264 0.42 12.90 -15.35
N TYR A 265 1.75 13.07 -15.39
CA TYR A 265 2.62 12.51 -14.34
C TYR A 265 2.65 13.37 -13.09
N ARG A 266 2.56 14.69 -13.23
CA ARG A 266 2.36 15.56 -12.08
C ARG A 266 1.10 15.14 -11.32
N TRP A 267 0.02 14.82 -12.02
CA TRP A 267 -1.19 14.29 -11.40
C TRP A 267 -0.94 13.04 -10.55
N GLN A 268 -0.12 12.09 -11.01
CA GLN A 268 0.22 10.90 -10.21
C GLN A 268 1.02 11.27 -8.94
N ILE A 269 1.93 12.24 -9.03
CA ILE A 269 2.69 12.77 -7.89
C ILE A 269 1.76 13.51 -6.91
N ASP A 270 0.79 14.28 -7.41
CA ASP A 270 -0.21 14.96 -6.59
C ASP A 270 -1.09 13.93 -5.85
N ILE A 271 -1.50 12.85 -6.53
CA ILE A 271 -2.23 11.75 -5.88
C ILE A 271 -1.36 11.07 -4.83
N MET A 272 -0.10 10.76 -5.12
CA MET A 272 0.79 10.14 -4.14
C MET A 272 0.89 11.01 -2.87
N ASN A 273 1.04 12.32 -3.01
CA ASN A 273 1.04 13.26 -1.89
C ASN A 273 -0.32 13.33 -1.18
N LEU A 274 -1.44 13.27 -1.91
CA LEU A 274 -2.78 13.21 -1.33
C LEU A 274 -2.99 11.94 -0.49
N LEU A 275 -2.56 10.78 -1.01
CA LEU A 275 -2.64 9.51 -0.29
C LEU A 275 -1.73 9.53 0.95
N MET A 276 -0.52 10.07 0.83
CA MET A 276 0.37 10.28 1.97
C MET A 276 -0.26 11.14 3.05
N GLU A 277 -0.87 12.27 2.69
CA GLU A 277 -1.57 13.15 3.64
C GLU A 277 -2.74 12.44 4.35
N ASN A 278 -3.45 11.56 3.64
CA ASN A 278 -4.65 10.87 4.16
C ASN A 278 -4.36 9.51 4.80
N SER A 279 -3.11 9.02 4.76
CA SER A 279 -2.62 7.85 5.49
C SER A 279 -2.49 8.14 6.99
N VAL A 280 -3.63 8.30 7.66
CA VAL A 280 -3.74 8.66 9.08
C VAL A 280 -3.91 7.43 9.95
N TYR A 281 -2.98 7.24 10.89
CA TYR A 281 -2.92 6.08 11.79
C TYR A 281 -2.50 6.48 13.21
N PRO A 282 -2.62 5.60 14.22
CA PRO A 282 -2.05 5.85 15.54
C PRO A 282 -0.55 6.22 15.52
N SER A 283 0.27 5.58 14.67
CA SER A 283 1.69 5.93 14.48
C SER A 283 1.91 7.23 13.67
N ALA A 284 0.90 7.70 12.94
CA ALA A 284 0.95 8.83 12.02
C ALA A 284 -0.35 9.66 12.08
N PRO A 285 -0.64 10.33 13.21
CA PRO A 285 -1.95 10.95 13.46
C PRO A 285 -2.26 12.17 12.58
N ASN A 286 -1.24 12.74 11.93
CA ASN A 286 -1.37 13.87 11.00
C ASN A 286 -1.08 13.45 9.54
N GLY A 287 -1.18 12.15 9.25
CA GLY A 287 -0.76 11.58 7.98
C GLY A 287 0.76 11.42 7.88
N ILE A 288 1.20 11.06 6.69
CA ILE A 288 2.62 11.02 6.34
C ILE A 288 3.10 12.46 6.16
N LYS A 289 4.30 12.76 6.66
CA LYS A 289 5.01 14.05 6.58
C LYS A 289 5.85 14.18 5.33
N ALA A 290 6.44 13.07 4.92
CA ALA A 290 7.20 12.99 3.68
C ALA A 290 6.32 13.39 2.49
N ARG A 291 6.92 14.05 1.52
CA ARG A 291 6.28 14.41 0.26
C ARG A 291 7.24 14.13 -0.88
N VAL A 292 6.69 14.06 -2.08
CA VAL A 292 7.46 13.88 -3.32
C VAL A 292 7.16 15.03 -4.29
N ARG A 293 8.08 15.27 -5.21
CA ARG A 293 7.92 16.25 -6.29
C ARG A 293 8.68 15.80 -7.53
N ILE A 294 8.28 16.30 -8.70
CA ILE A 294 9.09 16.17 -9.90
C ILE A 294 10.18 17.24 -9.81
N ASP A 295 11.43 16.81 -9.72
CA ASP A 295 12.56 17.73 -9.65
C ASP A 295 13.22 17.92 -11.01
N ARG A 296 13.18 16.91 -11.87
CA ARG A 296 13.76 16.99 -13.21
C ARG A 296 13.10 16.02 -14.19
N ILE A 297 13.00 16.43 -15.45
CA ILE A 297 12.67 15.54 -16.56
C ILE A 297 13.85 15.52 -17.53
N ILE A 298 14.30 14.33 -17.91
CA ILE A 298 15.36 14.09 -18.89
C ILE A 298 14.72 13.54 -20.15
N TRP A 299 14.81 14.34 -21.22
CA TRP A 299 14.35 13.95 -22.55
C TRP A 299 15.48 13.33 -23.36
N THR A 300 15.40 12.04 -23.65
CA THR A 300 16.40 11.32 -24.46
C THR A 300 15.76 10.23 -25.31
N LYS A 301 16.25 10.05 -26.54
CA LYS A 301 15.79 8.96 -27.43
C LYS A 301 16.38 7.61 -27.06
N ASP A 302 17.51 7.62 -26.35
CA ASP A 302 18.20 6.41 -25.90
C ASP A 302 18.18 6.42 -24.37
N LEU A 303 17.22 5.69 -23.80
CA LEU A 303 17.00 5.58 -22.36
C LEU A 303 18.17 4.86 -21.68
N ASP A 304 18.79 3.90 -22.37
CA ASP A 304 19.94 3.15 -21.84
C ASP A 304 21.17 4.07 -21.71
N SER A 305 21.28 5.08 -22.58
CA SER A 305 22.29 6.14 -22.47
C SER A 305 22.00 7.22 -21.42
N ALA A 306 20.86 7.15 -20.72
CA ALA A 306 20.51 8.14 -19.68
C ALA A 306 21.27 7.90 -18.37
N GLN A 307 21.78 6.68 -18.13
CA GLN A 307 22.43 6.32 -16.87
C GLN A 307 23.59 7.25 -16.46
N PRO A 308 24.50 7.68 -17.38
CA PRO A 308 25.53 8.67 -17.04
C PRO A 308 24.98 10.07 -16.76
N MET A 309 23.75 10.40 -17.19
CA MET A 309 23.10 11.69 -16.88
C MET A 309 22.50 11.74 -15.48
N LEU A 310 22.43 10.58 -14.84
CA LEU A 310 21.85 10.31 -13.53
C LEU A 310 22.91 10.04 -12.45
N THR A 311 24.19 10.09 -12.82
CA THR A 311 25.31 9.97 -11.91
C THR A 311 26.21 11.18 -12.09
N ASP A 312 26.67 11.76 -10.99
CA ASP A 312 27.62 12.87 -11.05
C ASP A 312 29.06 12.37 -11.24
N SER A 313 30.03 13.29 -11.21
CA SER A 313 31.44 12.96 -11.37
C SER A 313 32.01 12.10 -10.22
N THR A 314 31.35 12.08 -9.06
CA THR A 314 31.71 11.24 -7.91
C THR A 314 31.25 9.80 -8.09
N GLY A 315 30.25 9.58 -8.95
CA GLY A 315 29.61 8.30 -9.19
C GLY A 315 28.31 8.10 -8.39
N LEU A 316 27.93 9.09 -7.57
CA LEU A 316 26.68 9.10 -6.81
C LEU A 316 25.54 9.70 -7.65
N GLN A 317 24.31 9.41 -7.24
CA GLN A 317 23.12 9.91 -7.91
C GLN A 317 22.68 11.25 -7.29
N PRO A 318 22.64 12.36 -8.06
CA PRO A 318 22.14 13.65 -7.57
C PRO A 318 20.60 13.74 -7.57
N GLN A 319 19.91 12.59 -7.44
CA GLN A 319 18.45 12.50 -7.36
C GLN A 319 18.04 11.56 -6.23
N GLN A 320 16.87 11.81 -5.64
CA GLN A 320 16.34 11.06 -4.49
C GLN A 320 15.37 9.95 -4.92
N GLY A 321 15.23 9.73 -6.23
CA GLY A 321 14.48 8.64 -6.84
C GLY A 321 14.40 8.89 -8.35
N ALA A 322 14.25 7.82 -9.13
CA ALA A 322 14.15 7.94 -10.58
C ALA A 322 13.11 6.99 -11.17
N TRP A 323 12.50 7.41 -12.27
CA TRP A 323 11.60 6.57 -13.06
C TRP A 323 11.94 6.62 -14.54
N TYR A 324 11.97 5.45 -15.17
CA TYR A 324 12.34 5.29 -16.57
C TYR A 324 11.15 4.75 -17.36
N TRP A 325 10.72 5.49 -18.37
CA TRP A 325 9.69 5.02 -19.29
C TRP A 325 10.30 4.14 -20.37
N GLY A 326 10.43 2.85 -20.09
CA GLY A 326 10.96 1.87 -21.05
C GLY A 326 10.17 1.88 -22.36
N ASP A 327 10.90 1.89 -23.47
CA ASP A 327 10.31 1.80 -24.81
C ASP A 327 10.37 0.34 -25.32
N THR A 328 9.26 -0.13 -25.87
CA THR A 328 9.20 -1.39 -26.63
C THR A 328 10.11 -1.33 -27.86
N PRO A 329 10.50 -2.48 -28.46
CA PRO A 329 11.31 -2.48 -29.67
C PRO A 329 10.72 -1.67 -30.84
N ASP A 330 9.38 -1.64 -30.97
CA ASP A 330 8.70 -0.84 -32.00
C ASP A 330 8.72 0.66 -31.68
N GLU A 331 8.51 1.07 -30.42
CA GLU A 331 8.61 2.46 -29.99
C GLU A 331 10.05 3.00 -30.16
N LYS A 332 11.08 2.17 -29.85
CA LYS A 332 12.49 2.49 -30.15
C LYS A 332 12.73 2.70 -31.65
N ALA A 333 11.97 2.02 -32.52
CA ALA A 333 11.97 2.22 -33.97
C ALA A 333 11.08 3.39 -34.44
N GLY A 334 10.50 4.16 -33.51
CA GLY A 334 9.63 5.30 -33.79
C GLY A 334 8.20 4.94 -34.16
N LYS A 335 7.79 3.68 -33.97
CA LYS A 335 6.42 3.22 -34.22
C LYS A 335 5.64 3.24 -32.91
N TRP A 336 4.80 4.27 -32.77
CA TRP A 336 3.91 4.42 -31.62
C TRP A 336 2.57 3.76 -31.93
N GLY A 337 2.11 2.88 -31.05
CA GLY A 337 0.84 2.16 -31.21
C GLY A 337 -0.40 3.06 -31.08
N GLU A 338 -1.58 2.44 -31.06
CA GLU A 338 -2.81 3.17 -30.70
C GLU A 338 -2.80 3.52 -29.21
N PHE A 339 -3.24 4.74 -28.87
CA PHE A 339 -3.35 5.20 -27.49
C PHE A 339 -4.55 4.51 -26.83
N PRO A 340 -4.34 3.63 -25.83
CA PRO A 340 -5.44 2.98 -25.14
C PRO A 340 -6.30 4.04 -24.44
N ILE A 341 -7.63 3.92 -24.52
CA ILE A 341 -8.53 4.90 -23.92
C ILE A 341 -8.31 5.05 -22.40
N THR A 342 -7.79 4.01 -21.74
CA THR A 342 -7.48 4.02 -20.30
C THR A 342 -6.14 4.70 -19.99
N ALA A 343 -5.16 4.67 -20.88
CA ALA A 343 -3.77 5.06 -20.61
C ALA A 343 -3.57 6.54 -20.20
N GLY A 344 -4.52 7.41 -20.54
CA GLY A 344 -4.52 8.82 -20.11
C GLY A 344 -5.72 9.21 -19.25
N ASN A 345 -6.67 8.29 -19.05
CA ASN A 345 -7.93 8.58 -18.36
C ASN A 345 -7.98 7.97 -16.95
N ASP A 346 -7.24 6.89 -16.72
CA ASP A 346 -7.11 6.24 -15.43
C ASP A 346 -5.90 6.74 -14.65
N THR A 347 -5.94 6.48 -13.35
CA THR A 347 -4.80 6.66 -12.46
C THR A 347 -3.84 5.52 -12.64
N GLU A 348 -2.55 5.82 -12.82
CA GLU A 348 -1.51 4.80 -12.92
C GLU A 348 -1.10 4.35 -11.52
N TRP A 349 -1.96 3.54 -10.91
CA TRP A 349 -1.78 2.94 -9.60
C TRP A 349 -0.44 2.21 -9.47
N SER A 350 -0.02 1.49 -10.52
CA SER A 350 1.28 0.81 -10.52
C SER A 350 2.44 1.78 -10.38
N LEU A 351 2.38 2.96 -11.00
CA LEU A 351 3.45 3.96 -10.87
C LEU A 351 3.58 4.44 -9.42
N ILE A 352 2.47 4.72 -8.74
CA ILE A 352 2.53 5.21 -7.35
C ILE A 352 3.16 4.15 -6.43
N HIS A 353 2.81 2.88 -6.65
CA HIS A 353 3.41 1.74 -5.97
C HIS A 353 4.92 1.64 -6.22
N GLU A 354 5.32 1.68 -7.49
CA GLU A 354 6.73 1.57 -7.89
C GLU A 354 7.58 2.77 -7.44
N LEU A 355 6.99 3.97 -7.40
CA LEU A 355 7.61 5.14 -6.79
C LEU A 355 7.74 4.97 -5.27
N GLY A 356 6.85 4.20 -4.63
CA GLY A 356 7.00 3.77 -3.24
C GLY A 356 8.32 3.04 -2.98
N HIS A 357 8.77 2.18 -3.91
CA HIS A 357 10.07 1.52 -3.81
C HIS A 357 11.26 2.49 -3.86
N GLN A 358 11.14 3.59 -4.62
CA GLN A 358 12.16 4.65 -4.60
C GLN A 358 12.28 5.30 -3.22
N LEU A 359 11.22 5.24 -2.41
CA LEU A 359 11.21 5.75 -1.04
C LEU A 359 11.73 4.73 -0.01
N GLY A 360 12.09 3.52 -0.44
CA GLY A 360 12.56 2.45 0.43
C GLY A 360 11.46 1.54 0.96
N LEU A 361 10.22 1.66 0.47
CA LEU A 361 9.10 0.79 0.83
C LEU A 361 9.20 -0.56 0.13
N ILE A 362 8.69 -1.61 0.79
CA ILE A 362 8.72 -2.98 0.27
C ILE A 362 7.33 -3.45 -0.14
N ASP A 363 7.31 -4.52 -0.92
CA ASP A 363 6.10 -5.27 -1.22
C ASP A 363 5.60 -6.06 0.00
N TRP A 364 4.45 -5.66 0.52
CA TRP A 364 3.81 -6.38 1.62
C TRP A 364 3.14 -7.67 1.18
N TYR A 365 2.75 -7.81 -0.10
CA TYR A 365 2.35 -9.11 -0.66
C TYR A 365 3.52 -10.10 -0.63
N GLY A 366 4.75 -9.61 -0.48
CA GLY A 366 5.92 -10.43 -0.17
C GLY A 366 5.77 -11.22 1.13
N LEU A 367 4.86 -10.86 2.05
CA LEU A 367 4.52 -11.66 3.22
C LEU A 367 3.51 -12.77 2.93
N ASP A 368 2.72 -12.69 1.85
CA ASP A 368 1.71 -13.71 1.55
C ASP A 368 2.34 -15.11 1.38
N CYS A 369 1.56 -16.14 1.72
CA CYS A 369 2.01 -17.52 1.63
C CYS A 369 0.92 -18.41 1.06
N ASP A 370 1.16 -18.92 -0.14
CA ASP A 370 0.26 -19.76 -0.90
C ASP A 370 0.22 -21.22 -0.40
N GLN A 371 1.02 -21.60 0.60
CA GLN A 371 0.89 -22.85 1.34
C GLN A 371 1.90 -22.93 2.47
N ALA A 372 1.44 -23.29 3.67
CA ALA A 372 2.31 -23.80 4.71
C ALA A 372 2.81 -25.20 4.33
N GLY A 373 4.07 -25.26 3.91
CA GLY A 373 4.82 -26.49 3.75
C GLY A 373 4.61 -27.13 2.40
N GLU A 374 5.33 -28.21 2.15
CA GLU A 374 5.07 -29.06 0.98
C GLU A 374 3.80 -29.90 1.24
N LYS A 375 3.25 -30.51 0.17
CA LYS A 375 2.03 -31.34 0.23
C LYS A 375 2.05 -32.47 1.29
N ASP A 376 3.23 -32.85 1.78
CA ASP A 376 3.45 -33.90 2.78
C ASP A 376 3.84 -33.35 4.18
N SER A 377 3.57 -32.07 4.46
CA SER A 377 3.81 -31.49 5.79
C SER A 377 2.64 -31.68 6.74
N ASN A 378 2.89 -31.81 8.05
CA ASN A 378 1.87 -31.82 9.10
C ASN A 378 1.25 -30.42 9.37
N LEU A 379 1.39 -29.48 8.43
CA LEU A 379 0.96 -28.09 8.53
C LEU A 379 -0.34 -27.87 7.75
N GLN A 380 -1.32 -28.73 8.04
CA GLN A 380 -2.61 -28.78 7.36
C GLN A 380 -3.75 -28.69 8.38
N TRP A 381 -4.88 -28.19 7.93
CA TRP A 381 -6.10 -28.17 8.74
C TRP A 381 -6.60 -29.60 9.00
N PRO A 382 -6.89 -30.00 10.26
CA PRO A 382 -7.27 -31.37 10.58
C PRO A 382 -8.62 -31.82 10.00
N ASP A 383 -9.50 -30.88 9.69
CA ASP A 383 -10.85 -31.14 9.19
C ASP A 383 -10.85 -31.66 7.75
N ASN A 384 -9.94 -31.17 6.91
CA ASN A 384 -9.96 -31.44 5.46
C ASN A 384 -8.58 -31.63 4.80
N GLY A 385 -7.48 -31.50 5.54
CA GLY A 385 -6.13 -31.66 5.01
C GLY A 385 -5.64 -30.53 4.10
N GLU A 386 -6.33 -29.38 4.06
CA GLU A 386 -5.85 -28.23 3.32
C GLU A 386 -4.59 -27.64 3.95
N PRO A 387 -3.60 -27.21 3.15
CA PRO A 387 -2.51 -26.39 3.66
C PRO A 387 -3.05 -25.16 4.38
N VAL A 388 -2.33 -24.68 5.39
CA VAL A 388 -2.63 -23.39 6.01
C VAL A 388 -2.05 -22.29 5.11
N TYR A 389 -2.90 -21.38 4.64
CA TYR A 389 -2.47 -20.26 3.79
C TYR A 389 -2.21 -19.03 4.65
N HIS A 390 -1.46 -18.07 4.12
CA HIS A 390 -1.37 -16.74 4.69
C HIS A 390 -1.74 -15.70 3.65
N PHE A 391 -2.56 -14.75 4.08
CA PHE A 391 -2.75 -13.49 3.37
C PHE A 391 -2.59 -12.40 4.41
N MET A 392 -1.78 -11.38 4.12
CA MET A 392 -1.49 -10.29 5.04
C MET A 392 -2.78 -9.80 5.72
N THR A 393 -2.75 -9.63 7.04
CA THR A 393 -3.91 -9.23 7.86
C THR A 393 -4.48 -7.85 7.49
N HIS A 394 -3.69 -7.00 6.83
CA HIS A 394 -4.08 -5.65 6.39
C HIS A 394 -3.72 -5.41 4.91
N PRO A 395 -4.37 -6.13 3.96
CA PRO A 395 -3.92 -6.19 2.58
C PRO A 395 -4.32 -4.95 1.76
N ASP A 396 -5.35 -4.19 2.17
CA ASP A 396 -5.82 -3.02 1.42
C ASP A 396 -4.92 -1.79 1.62
N THR A 397 -3.68 -1.90 1.15
CA THR A 397 -2.64 -0.86 1.29
C THR A 397 -1.87 -0.70 -0.02
N MET A 398 -1.32 0.51 -0.26
CA MET A 398 -0.60 0.85 -1.50
C MET A 398 0.60 -0.06 -1.79
N MET A 399 1.26 -0.57 -0.75
CA MET A 399 2.44 -1.42 -0.90
C MET A 399 2.12 -2.92 -0.86
N HIS A 400 0.85 -3.31 -0.72
CA HIS A 400 0.37 -4.67 -0.98
C HIS A 400 -0.37 -4.74 -2.33
N TRP A 401 -1.14 -3.71 -2.67
CA TRP A 401 -1.86 -3.56 -3.94
C TRP A 401 -1.59 -2.20 -4.56
N HIS A 402 -1.52 -2.14 -5.89
CA HIS A 402 -1.20 -0.91 -6.63
C HIS A 402 -2.15 0.27 -6.37
N GLY A 403 -3.38 0.04 -5.89
CA GLY A 403 -4.33 1.08 -5.48
C GLY A 403 -5.77 0.73 -5.83
N PRO A 404 -6.77 1.57 -5.50
CA PRO A 404 -6.72 2.92 -4.90
C PRO A 404 -6.59 2.93 -3.36
N ASN A 405 -5.44 2.55 -2.83
CA ASN A 405 -5.26 2.31 -1.40
C ASN A 405 -4.39 3.40 -0.76
N LEU A 406 -4.61 3.64 0.53
CA LEU A 406 -3.70 4.43 1.35
C LEU A 406 -2.39 3.65 1.58
N PHE A 407 -1.29 4.36 1.85
CA PHE A 407 -0.07 3.72 2.39
C PHE A 407 -0.35 3.15 3.77
N SER A 408 0.23 2.00 4.10
CA SER A 408 -0.03 1.28 5.35
C SER A 408 0.47 2.04 6.59
N GLU A 409 0.09 1.58 7.79
CA GLU A 409 0.56 2.18 9.04
C GLU A 409 2.10 2.06 9.21
N VAL A 410 2.68 0.97 8.72
CA VAL A 410 4.14 0.75 8.75
C VAL A 410 4.84 1.69 7.77
N ASP A 411 4.32 1.81 6.54
CA ASP A 411 4.85 2.74 5.55
C ASP A 411 4.80 4.17 6.08
N ALA A 412 3.67 4.54 6.71
CA ALA A 412 3.48 5.86 7.28
C ALA A 412 4.44 6.15 8.44
N GLY A 413 4.65 5.19 9.34
CA GLY A 413 5.63 5.28 10.42
C GLY A 413 7.05 5.45 9.89
N TYR A 414 7.44 4.64 8.89
CA TYR A 414 8.75 4.70 8.28
C TYR A 414 9.01 6.03 7.57
N LEU A 415 8.10 6.48 6.70
CA LEU A 415 8.27 7.72 5.96
C LEU A 415 8.26 8.94 6.89
N ASN A 416 7.53 8.89 8.02
CA ASN A 416 7.59 9.93 9.06
C ASN A 416 8.90 9.99 9.83
N MET A 417 9.64 8.89 9.91
CA MET A 417 10.96 8.84 10.53
C MET A 417 12.10 9.12 9.55
N SER A 418 11.88 8.90 8.26
CA SER A 418 12.91 8.96 7.25
C SER A 418 12.80 10.13 6.27
N TRP A 419 11.77 10.98 6.37
CA TRP A 419 11.53 12.13 5.46
C TRP A 419 12.75 13.04 5.24
N ASP A 420 13.60 13.23 6.26
CA ASP A 420 14.80 14.07 6.23
C ASP A 420 16.11 13.27 6.07
N LYS A 421 16.00 11.99 5.71
CA LYS A 421 17.13 11.05 5.59
C LYS A 421 17.46 10.74 4.12
N PRO A 422 18.74 10.45 3.80
CA PRO A 422 19.15 10.09 2.45
C PRO A 422 18.35 8.89 1.91
N ARG A 423 18.07 8.91 0.60
CA ARG A 423 17.38 7.81 -0.09
C ARG A 423 18.35 6.75 -0.60
N GLY A 424 17.86 5.53 -0.77
CA GLY A 424 18.59 4.38 -1.32
C GLY A 424 18.53 3.12 -0.46
N HIS A 425 18.31 3.25 0.86
CA HIS A 425 17.97 2.08 1.69
C HIS A 425 16.59 1.55 1.31
N TYR A 426 16.48 0.23 1.25
CA TYR A 426 15.25 -0.50 0.95
C TYR A 426 14.88 -1.36 2.15
N GLY A 427 13.65 -1.23 2.65
CA GLY A 427 13.04 -2.12 3.66
C GLY A 427 13.74 -2.24 5.02
N ASP A 428 14.63 -1.30 5.37
CA ASP A 428 15.40 -1.34 6.60
C ASP A 428 14.54 -1.21 7.87
N PHE A 429 13.32 -0.65 7.74
CA PHE A 429 12.34 -0.61 8.81
C PHE A 429 11.82 -1.98 9.25
N ILE A 430 12.06 -3.07 8.51
CA ILE A 430 11.76 -4.43 8.98
C ILE A 430 12.46 -4.72 10.31
N PHE A 431 13.59 -4.07 10.58
CA PHE A 431 14.31 -4.22 11.84
C PHE A 431 13.67 -3.49 13.03
N ALA A 432 12.60 -2.72 12.81
CA ALA A 432 11.79 -2.09 13.85
C ALA A 432 10.98 -3.15 14.62
N ILE A 433 11.66 -3.97 15.42
CA ILE A 433 11.08 -5.05 16.20
C ILE A 433 11.24 -4.70 17.69
N PRO A 434 10.18 -4.84 18.51
CA PRO A 434 10.27 -4.65 19.95
C PRO A 434 11.31 -5.58 20.58
N LYS A 435 12.00 -5.15 21.64
CA LYS A 435 13.08 -5.94 22.25
C LYS A 435 12.60 -7.28 22.81
N GLU A 436 11.37 -7.32 23.32
CA GLU A 436 10.75 -8.50 23.88
C GLU A 436 9.39 -8.74 23.22
N ASN A 437 9.11 -9.99 22.83
CA ASN A 437 7.92 -10.31 22.07
C ASN A 437 7.22 -11.52 22.67
N PHE A 438 5.88 -11.47 22.71
CA PHE A 438 5.07 -12.48 23.36
C PHE A 438 3.85 -12.86 22.53
N ILE A 439 3.44 -14.12 22.66
CA ILE A 439 2.14 -14.59 22.19
C ILE A 439 1.28 -14.86 23.41
N ARG A 440 0.08 -14.27 23.43
CA ARG A 440 -0.97 -14.58 24.39
C ARG A 440 -2.04 -15.44 23.75
N VAL A 441 -2.25 -16.63 24.29
CA VAL A 441 -3.28 -17.56 23.83
C VAL A 441 -4.49 -17.47 24.75
N VAL A 442 -5.64 -17.13 24.18
CA VAL A 442 -6.91 -17.06 24.91
C VAL A 442 -7.96 -17.97 24.29
N ASP A 443 -8.92 -18.40 25.10
CA ASP A 443 -10.06 -19.19 24.68
C ASP A 443 -11.12 -18.32 23.97
N VAL A 444 -12.25 -18.91 23.59
CA VAL A 444 -13.34 -18.19 22.95
C VAL A 444 -13.93 -17.05 23.83
N ASN A 445 -13.74 -17.12 25.14
CA ASN A 445 -14.20 -16.16 26.13
C ASN A 445 -13.14 -15.11 26.52
N GLY A 446 -11.94 -15.17 25.93
CA GLY A 446 -10.82 -14.27 26.26
C GLY A 446 -10.04 -14.66 27.51
N GLN A 447 -10.29 -15.84 28.07
CA GLN A 447 -9.56 -16.35 29.23
C GLN A 447 -8.25 -17.05 28.81
N PRO A 448 -7.20 -17.00 29.65
CA PRO A 448 -5.94 -17.70 29.40
C PRO A 448 -6.10 -19.19 29.08
N VAL A 449 -5.51 -19.65 27.97
CA VAL A 449 -5.35 -21.08 27.70
C VAL A 449 -4.01 -21.54 28.29
N VAL A 450 -4.06 -22.06 29.51
CA VAL A 450 -2.87 -22.52 30.26
C VAL A 450 -2.40 -23.87 29.74
N GLY A 451 -1.09 -24.05 29.58
CA GLY A 451 -0.51 -25.34 29.24
C GLY A 451 -0.87 -25.83 27.83
N ALA A 452 -1.03 -24.92 26.86
CA ALA A 452 -1.13 -25.27 25.45
C ALA A 452 0.28 -25.42 24.87
N SER A 453 0.50 -26.45 24.05
CA SER A 453 1.75 -26.62 23.31
C SER A 453 1.77 -25.61 22.17
N VAL A 454 2.90 -24.93 21.99
CA VAL A 454 3.11 -23.96 20.91
C VAL A 454 4.32 -24.41 20.10
N GLU A 455 4.11 -24.62 18.81
CA GLU A 455 5.14 -24.96 17.82
C GLU A 455 5.13 -23.87 16.74
N ILE A 456 6.29 -23.28 16.44
CA ILE A 456 6.40 -22.15 15.50
C ILE A 456 7.33 -22.55 14.37
N PHE A 457 6.86 -22.40 13.14
CA PHE A 457 7.57 -22.70 11.89
C PHE A 457 7.84 -21.39 11.16
N GLN A 458 8.95 -21.26 10.44
CA GLN A 458 9.37 -19.97 9.86
C GLN A 458 9.64 -20.09 8.36
N ARG A 459 9.15 -19.13 7.59
CA ARG A 459 9.41 -19.02 6.15
C ARG A 459 10.84 -18.59 5.91
N GLY A 460 11.48 -19.06 4.84
CA GLY A 460 12.86 -18.69 4.52
C GLY A 460 13.92 -19.36 5.40
N ALA A 461 13.51 -20.25 6.32
CA ALA A 461 14.39 -20.90 7.27
C ALA A 461 14.40 -22.43 7.13
N LYS A 462 15.56 -23.04 7.36
CA LYS A 462 15.74 -24.49 7.53
C LYS A 462 16.40 -24.73 8.87
N VAL A 463 15.77 -25.53 9.72
CA VAL A 463 16.38 -25.96 10.99
C VAL A 463 17.65 -26.75 10.69
N ASP A 464 18.75 -26.41 11.35
CA ASP A 464 20.01 -27.14 11.24
C ASP A 464 19.89 -28.46 12.03
N PRO A 465 19.94 -29.63 11.37
CA PRO A 465 19.84 -30.92 12.07
C PRO A 465 21.04 -31.21 12.99
N ASN A 466 22.15 -30.50 12.82
CA ASN A 466 23.35 -30.63 13.66
C ASN A 466 23.45 -29.48 14.68
N GLY A 467 22.51 -28.54 14.66
CA GLY A 467 22.49 -27.41 15.59
C GLY A 467 21.97 -27.83 16.96
N GLU A 468 22.69 -27.44 18.02
CA GLU A 468 22.27 -27.71 19.40
C GLU A 468 21.05 -26.82 19.78
N PRO A 469 19.92 -27.40 20.22
CA PRO A 469 18.77 -26.63 20.67
C PRO A 469 19.12 -25.78 21.90
N VAL A 470 18.64 -24.54 21.92
CA VAL A 470 18.90 -23.60 23.02
C VAL A 470 17.62 -23.37 23.80
N ARG A 471 17.72 -23.39 25.14
CA ARG A 471 16.61 -23.06 26.03
C ARG A 471 16.75 -21.63 26.54
N ASP A 472 15.67 -20.87 26.41
CA ASP A 472 15.55 -19.51 26.90
C ASP A 472 14.16 -19.32 27.53
N ASN A 473 14.12 -18.99 28.82
CA ASN A 473 12.87 -18.73 29.57
C ASN A 473 11.77 -19.81 29.41
N GLY A 474 12.15 -21.09 29.44
CA GLY A 474 11.21 -22.21 29.32
C GLY A 474 10.76 -22.53 27.89
N VAL A 475 11.28 -21.81 26.90
CA VAL A 475 11.07 -22.03 25.47
C VAL A 475 12.36 -22.58 24.86
N THR A 476 12.23 -23.48 23.90
CA THR A 476 13.36 -24.02 23.14
C THR A 476 13.33 -23.46 21.73
N TYR A 477 14.45 -22.95 21.23
CA TYR A 477 14.61 -22.61 19.82
C TYR A 477 15.72 -23.44 19.18
N PHE A 478 15.61 -23.65 17.87
CA PHE A 478 16.53 -24.46 17.10
C PHE A 478 17.35 -23.56 16.17
N PRO A 479 18.68 -23.76 16.09
CA PRO A 479 19.51 -23.08 15.10
C PRO A 479 19.00 -23.35 13.67
N VAL A 480 19.25 -22.39 12.78
CA VAL A 480 18.89 -22.49 11.37
C VAL A 480 20.14 -22.41 10.50
N ILE A 481 20.07 -22.96 9.30
CA ILE A 481 21.15 -22.89 8.32
C ILE A 481 21.26 -21.45 7.79
N GLU A 482 22.44 -20.86 7.94
CA GLU A 482 22.77 -19.52 7.42
C GLU A 482 23.56 -19.63 6.10
N ASP A 483 22.89 -20.12 5.06
CA ASP A 483 23.43 -20.35 3.71
C ASP A 483 23.22 -19.16 2.75
N GLY A 484 22.65 -18.06 3.24
CA GLY A 484 22.27 -16.89 2.44
C GLY A 484 21.07 -17.10 1.53
N ASN A 485 20.41 -18.26 1.58
CA ASN A 485 19.16 -18.50 0.88
C ASN A 485 17.96 -18.13 1.76
N PHE A 486 17.33 -17.01 1.43
CA PHE A 486 16.15 -16.51 2.12
C PHE A 486 14.83 -17.00 1.50
N ASP A 487 14.87 -17.67 0.36
CA ASP A 487 13.69 -18.05 -0.45
C ASP A 487 13.17 -19.45 -0.11
N ASN A 488 13.67 -20.06 0.97
CA ASN A 488 13.12 -21.33 1.44
C ASN A 488 11.63 -21.16 1.77
N THR A 489 10.83 -22.21 1.55
CA THR A 489 9.45 -22.27 2.01
C THR A 489 9.38 -22.31 3.55
N ILE A 490 8.19 -22.41 4.14
CA ILE A 490 8.07 -22.62 5.59
C ILE A 490 8.88 -23.85 6.03
N SER A 491 9.57 -23.73 7.16
CA SER A 491 10.35 -24.82 7.72
C SER A 491 9.48 -26.05 8.01
N ARG A 492 10.01 -27.26 7.75
CA ARG A 492 9.32 -28.53 8.06
C ARG A 492 9.32 -28.86 9.55
N SER A 493 10.34 -28.41 10.26
CA SER A 493 10.49 -28.53 11.71
C SER A 493 10.24 -27.18 12.37
N PRO A 494 9.70 -27.14 13.60
CA PRO A 494 9.51 -25.89 14.31
C PRO A 494 10.88 -25.28 14.65
N VAL A 495 11.00 -23.96 14.45
CA VAL A 495 12.16 -23.17 14.88
C VAL A 495 12.07 -22.78 16.36
N ILE A 496 10.86 -22.74 16.92
CA ILE A 496 10.60 -22.44 18.34
C ILE A 496 9.52 -23.40 18.86
N VAL A 497 9.70 -23.94 20.06
CA VAL A 497 8.74 -24.79 20.76
C VAL A 497 8.65 -24.39 22.24
N GLY A 498 7.43 -24.31 22.77
CA GLY A 498 7.20 -24.04 24.18
C GLY A 498 5.79 -24.39 24.63
N THR A 499 5.43 -23.92 25.83
CA THR A 499 4.11 -24.13 26.42
C THR A 499 3.65 -22.84 27.09
N THR A 500 2.36 -22.53 26.97
CA THR A 500 1.80 -21.33 27.59
C THR A 500 1.76 -21.44 29.12
N ASP A 501 2.05 -20.33 29.78
CA ASP A 501 2.06 -20.23 31.24
C ASP A 501 0.64 -20.07 31.83
N LYS A 502 0.55 -19.73 33.13
CA LYS A 502 -0.72 -19.50 33.84
C LYS A 502 -1.54 -18.31 33.31
N HIS A 503 -0.92 -17.41 32.54
CA HIS A 503 -1.55 -16.27 31.89
C HIS A 503 -1.85 -16.52 30.40
N GLY A 504 -1.59 -17.74 29.92
CA GLY A 504 -1.74 -18.09 28.51
C GLY A 504 -0.61 -17.52 27.66
N MET A 505 0.49 -17.09 28.28
CA MET A 505 1.59 -16.40 27.61
C MET A 505 2.71 -17.36 27.26
N ILE A 506 3.36 -17.10 26.13
CA ILE A 506 4.68 -17.64 25.78
C ILE A 506 5.55 -16.48 25.31
N ARG A 507 6.78 -16.41 25.85
CA ARG A 507 7.81 -15.46 25.41
C ARG A 507 8.50 -16.00 24.17
N LEU A 508 8.65 -15.18 23.13
CA LEU A 508 9.44 -15.54 21.96
C LEU A 508 10.92 -15.26 22.23
N PRO A 509 11.84 -16.22 22.03
CA PRO A 509 13.25 -16.04 22.34
C PRO A 509 13.93 -15.12 21.32
N ASN A 510 14.85 -14.29 21.80
CA ASN A 510 15.69 -13.46 20.92
C ASN A 510 16.84 -14.31 20.35
N ARG A 511 16.69 -14.69 19.08
CA ARG A 511 17.67 -15.53 18.39
C ARG A 511 18.86 -14.69 17.92
N PRO A 512 20.09 -15.24 17.93
CA PRO A 512 21.28 -14.54 17.48
C PRO A 512 21.15 -14.04 16.03
N VAL A 513 21.76 -12.88 15.75
CA VAL A 513 21.80 -12.25 14.42
C VAL A 513 23.19 -11.77 14.08
N LYS A 514 23.42 -11.47 12.80
CA LYS A 514 24.47 -10.53 12.38
C LYS A 514 23.90 -9.12 12.46
N GLU A 515 24.41 -8.33 13.38
CA GLU A 515 23.95 -6.97 13.62
C GLU A 515 24.29 -6.04 12.44
N VAL A 516 23.44 -5.05 12.24
CA VAL A 516 23.57 -3.99 11.22
C VAL A 516 22.75 -2.78 11.63
N ARG A 517 23.24 -1.59 11.28
CA ARG A 517 22.57 -0.30 11.42
C ARG A 517 22.50 0.40 10.07
N THR A 518 21.40 1.09 9.79
CA THR A 518 21.21 1.87 8.54
C THR A 518 21.29 3.38 8.77
N LEU A 519 21.46 4.16 7.71
CA LEU A 519 21.45 5.63 7.80
C LEU A 519 20.11 6.20 8.28
N ASN A 520 19.03 5.44 8.15
CA ASN A 520 17.71 5.83 8.66
C ASN A 520 17.55 5.54 10.16
N GLY A 521 18.54 4.91 10.80
CA GLY A 521 18.56 4.65 12.23
C GLY A 521 17.88 3.35 12.65
N PHE A 522 17.58 2.45 11.72
CA PHE A 522 17.08 1.10 12.03
C PHE A 522 18.25 0.16 12.31
N GLU A 523 18.06 -0.76 13.26
CA GLU A 523 19.10 -1.65 13.75
C GLU A 523 18.56 -3.07 13.90
N ARG A 524 19.24 -4.05 13.30
CA ARG A 524 18.89 -5.46 13.48
C ARG A 524 19.58 -6.01 14.72
N LEU A 525 18.83 -6.15 15.80
CA LEU A 525 19.23 -6.77 17.06
C LEU A 525 18.75 -8.23 17.13
N PRO A 526 19.26 -9.03 18.09
CA PRO A 526 18.67 -10.35 18.40
C PRO A 526 17.15 -10.25 18.59
N ASN A 527 16.40 -11.10 17.89
CA ASN A 527 14.94 -11.01 17.80
C ASN A 527 14.33 -12.40 17.50
N PRO A 528 13.00 -12.59 17.60
CA PRO A 528 12.35 -13.89 17.36
C PRO A 528 12.61 -14.52 15.99
N PHE A 529 12.83 -13.71 14.97
CA PHE A 529 13.02 -14.15 13.58
C PHE A 529 14.48 -14.47 13.25
N GLY A 530 15.45 -13.99 14.04
CA GLY A 530 16.88 -14.10 13.72
C GLY A 530 17.26 -13.19 12.56
N ASN A 531 18.12 -13.66 11.65
CA ASN A 531 18.53 -12.89 10.47
C ASN A 531 17.36 -12.78 9.48
N ILE A 532 16.72 -11.61 9.38
CA ILE A 532 15.69 -11.25 8.40
C ILE A 532 16.33 -10.42 7.29
N ASN A 533 15.99 -10.65 6.02
CA ASN A 533 16.42 -9.74 4.96
C ASN A 533 15.47 -8.54 4.84
N VAL A 534 15.89 -7.54 4.08
CA VAL A 534 15.14 -6.27 3.96
C VAL A 534 13.89 -6.35 3.07
N VAL A 535 13.54 -7.51 2.52
CA VAL A 535 12.32 -7.68 1.70
C VAL A 535 11.28 -8.57 2.37
N GLY A 536 11.46 -8.84 3.67
CA GLY A 536 10.48 -9.57 4.49
C GLY A 536 10.64 -11.09 4.47
N ASN A 537 11.64 -11.64 3.78
CA ASN A 537 11.95 -13.07 3.91
C ASN A 537 12.49 -13.35 5.30
N ARG A 538 12.03 -14.46 5.89
CA ARG A 538 12.15 -14.79 7.32
C ARG A 538 11.34 -13.89 8.28
N GLY A 539 10.57 -12.93 7.78
CA GLY A 539 9.65 -12.11 8.57
C GLY A 539 8.25 -12.72 8.80
N LEU A 540 8.06 -14.00 8.49
CA LEU A 540 6.77 -14.68 8.62
C LEU A 540 6.93 -16.03 9.34
N MET A 541 6.07 -16.29 10.32
CA MET A 541 6.01 -17.56 11.04
C MET A 541 4.60 -18.12 11.14
N LEU A 542 4.45 -19.43 10.94
CA LEU A 542 3.23 -20.17 11.24
C LEU A 542 3.28 -20.64 12.69
N VAL A 543 2.28 -20.28 13.48
CA VAL A 543 2.13 -20.67 14.88
C VAL A 543 1.06 -21.74 15.00
N LYS A 544 1.47 -22.96 15.38
CA LYS A 544 0.56 -24.06 15.69
C LYS A 544 0.39 -24.14 17.20
N ILE A 545 -0.84 -23.95 17.65
CA ILE A 545 -1.23 -24.06 19.07
C ILE A 545 -2.02 -25.34 19.23
N THR A 546 -1.65 -26.20 20.18
CA THR A 546 -2.34 -27.46 20.46
C THR A 546 -2.78 -27.54 21.92
N LYS A 547 -4.07 -27.75 22.13
CA LYS A 547 -4.68 -28.07 23.41
C LYS A 547 -5.72 -29.18 23.21
N TYR A 548 -5.80 -30.13 24.14
CA TYR A 548 -6.74 -31.27 24.07
C TYR A 548 -6.63 -32.06 22.75
N ASP A 549 -5.40 -32.27 22.25
CA ASP A 549 -5.09 -32.95 20.98
C ASP A 549 -5.73 -32.30 19.73
N ARG A 550 -6.20 -31.05 19.85
CA ARG A 550 -6.79 -30.27 18.75
C ARG A 550 -5.84 -29.14 18.37
N PRO A 551 -5.14 -29.18 17.23
CA PRO A 551 -4.30 -28.08 16.80
C PRO A 551 -5.13 -26.97 16.11
N VAL A 552 -4.68 -25.73 16.26
CA VAL A 552 -5.16 -24.56 15.52
C VAL A 552 -3.96 -23.71 15.07
N PHE A 553 -4.16 -22.91 14.03
CA PHE A 553 -3.07 -22.20 13.35
C PHE A 553 -3.31 -20.69 13.28
N PHE A 554 -2.23 -19.93 13.44
CA PHE A 554 -2.16 -18.47 13.35
C PHE A 554 -0.86 -18.06 12.63
N TRP A 555 -0.75 -16.80 12.20
CA TRP A 555 0.46 -16.25 11.59
C TRP A 555 1.08 -15.13 12.45
N TYR A 556 2.38 -15.25 12.70
CA TYR A 556 3.16 -14.19 13.36
C TYR A 556 3.95 -13.45 12.29
N GLU A 557 3.45 -12.27 11.92
CA GLU A 557 4.03 -11.39 10.90
C GLU A 557 4.96 -10.34 11.50
N VAL A 558 6.07 -10.05 10.82
CA VAL A 558 6.94 -8.92 11.18
C VAL A 558 6.20 -7.57 11.08
N TYR A 559 5.21 -7.46 10.19
CA TYR A 559 4.38 -6.26 10.04
C TYR A 559 3.75 -5.82 11.38
N ASN A 560 3.18 -6.75 12.14
CA ASN A 560 2.58 -6.47 13.45
C ASN A 560 3.60 -5.94 14.48
N ASN A 561 4.85 -6.42 14.40
CA ASN A 561 5.95 -5.95 15.25
C ASN A 561 6.35 -4.52 14.85
N ASN A 562 6.42 -4.24 13.55
CA ASN A 562 6.74 -2.91 13.05
C ASN A 562 5.65 -1.90 13.44
N VAL A 563 4.36 -2.25 13.31
CA VAL A 563 3.24 -1.41 13.78
C VAL A 563 3.39 -1.08 15.26
N ALA A 564 3.61 -2.09 16.11
CA ALA A 564 3.80 -1.89 17.55
C ALA A 564 4.98 -0.95 17.84
N TRP A 565 6.13 -1.19 17.20
CA TRP A 565 7.32 -0.37 17.37
C TRP A 565 7.09 1.09 16.96
N PHE A 566 6.40 1.33 15.84
CA PHE A 566 6.05 2.68 15.35
C PHE A 566 4.99 3.36 16.22
N ARG A 567 4.13 2.61 16.90
CA ARG A 567 3.21 3.13 17.93
C ARG A 567 3.89 3.47 19.26
N GLY A 568 5.15 3.06 19.42
CA GLY A 568 5.98 3.38 20.59
C GLY A 568 6.32 2.18 21.49
N ASP A 569 5.80 1.00 21.19
CA ASP A 569 6.01 -0.23 21.96
C ASP A 569 7.37 -0.85 21.61
N LYS A 570 8.47 -0.13 21.88
CA LYS A 570 9.83 -0.53 21.47
C LYS A 570 10.47 -1.56 22.38
N ASP A 571 10.03 -1.65 23.63
CA ASP A 571 10.61 -2.55 24.62
C ASP A 571 9.89 -3.90 24.66
N GLU A 572 8.56 -3.92 24.55
CA GLU A 572 7.76 -5.14 24.65
C GLU A 572 6.53 -5.07 23.74
N PHE A 573 6.21 -6.18 23.07
CA PHE A 573 4.96 -6.36 22.33
C PHE A 573 4.33 -7.72 22.59
N THR A 574 3.00 -7.74 22.74
CA THR A 574 2.21 -8.96 22.88
C THR A 574 1.14 -9.02 21.81
N ILE A 575 1.17 -10.07 20.97
CA ILE A 575 0.04 -10.41 20.09
C ILE A 575 -0.89 -11.40 20.80
N THR A 576 -2.20 -11.22 20.66
CA THR A 576 -3.19 -12.12 21.26
C THR A 576 -3.88 -12.97 20.20
N TYR A 577 -3.81 -14.29 20.37
CA TYR A 577 -4.48 -15.28 19.53
C TYR A 577 -5.69 -15.88 20.24
N LYS A 578 -6.87 -15.64 19.66
CA LYS A 578 -8.14 -16.15 20.16
C LYS A 578 -8.46 -17.50 19.53
N THR A 579 -8.53 -18.53 20.37
CA THR A 579 -8.73 -19.92 19.96
C THR A 579 -10.19 -20.35 20.07
N PRO A 580 -10.62 -21.41 19.35
CA PRO A 580 -11.95 -22.00 19.50
C PRO A 580 -12.11 -22.86 20.77
N TYR A 581 -11.09 -22.93 21.63
CA TYR A 581 -11.12 -23.75 22.83
C TYR A 581 -12.06 -23.20 23.90
N ARG A 582 -12.35 -24.03 24.89
CA ARG A 582 -13.10 -23.69 26.10
C ARG A 582 -12.20 -23.40 27.29
N SER A 583 -12.75 -22.67 28.25
CA SER A 583 -12.26 -22.60 29.63
C SER A 583 -12.84 -23.72 30.49
N ILE A 584 -12.31 -23.87 31.71
CA ILE A 584 -12.84 -24.81 32.69
C ILE A 584 -14.29 -24.48 33.10
N ASP A 585 -14.62 -23.19 33.09
CA ASP A 585 -15.93 -22.66 33.47
C ASP A 585 -16.91 -22.59 32.30
N SER A 586 -16.48 -22.89 31.07
CA SER A 586 -17.36 -22.86 29.90
C SER A 586 -18.51 -23.88 30.01
N PRO A 587 -19.71 -23.56 29.48
CA PRO A 587 -20.79 -24.52 29.35
C PRO A 587 -20.38 -25.72 28.47
N LEU A 588 -21.13 -26.82 28.59
CA LEU A 588 -20.92 -27.98 27.74
C LEU A 588 -21.24 -27.67 26.27
N ALA A 589 -20.35 -28.11 25.39
CA ALA A 589 -20.46 -27.87 23.95
C ALA A 589 -21.50 -28.77 23.29
N PRO A 590 -22.19 -28.30 22.24
CA PRO A 590 -23.15 -29.12 21.50
C PRO A 590 -22.45 -30.35 20.92
N VAL A 591 -23.21 -31.42 20.68
CA VAL A 591 -22.67 -32.67 20.12
C VAL A 591 -23.29 -32.95 18.77
N SER A 592 -22.65 -33.83 17.99
CA SER A 592 -23.17 -34.25 16.68
C SER A 592 -23.46 -33.06 15.76
N VAL A 593 -22.63 -32.02 15.81
CA VAL A 593 -22.73 -30.88 14.89
C VAL A 593 -22.47 -31.40 13.48
N ASN A 594 -23.34 -31.04 12.54
CA ASN A 594 -23.28 -31.46 11.15
C ASN A 594 -23.72 -30.33 10.22
N ALA A 595 -23.07 -30.24 9.05
CA ALA A 595 -23.44 -29.32 7.98
C ALA A 595 -23.95 -30.11 6.76
N ALA A 596 -24.98 -29.60 6.11
CA ALA A 596 -25.50 -30.16 4.86
C ALA A 596 -25.84 -29.01 3.90
N GLN A 597 -25.25 -29.06 2.70
CA GLN A 597 -25.59 -28.13 1.64
C GLN A 597 -27.06 -28.33 1.22
N ILE A 598 -27.83 -27.24 1.18
CA ILE A 598 -29.20 -27.25 0.65
C ILE A 598 -29.15 -26.94 -0.86
N ASP A 599 -28.41 -25.90 -1.22
CA ASP A 599 -28.17 -25.43 -2.60
C ASP A 599 -26.87 -24.62 -2.67
N ASP A 600 -26.63 -23.93 -3.79
CA ASP A 600 -25.44 -23.09 -4.05
C ASP A 600 -25.32 -21.90 -3.08
N LYS A 601 -26.42 -21.47 -2.46
CA LYS A 601 -26.46 -20.28 -1.60
C LYS A 601 -26.76 -20.60 -0.15
N ARG A 602 -27.11 -21.84 0.20
CA ARG A 602 -27.59 -22.16 1.55
C ARG A 602 -27.01 -23.44 2.10
N VAL A 603 -26.62 -23.38 3.38
CA VAL A 603 -26.15 -24.54 4.16
C VAL A 603 -26.98 -24.66 5.43
N LYS A 604 -27.45 -25.88 5.72
CA LYS A 604 -28.09 -26.22 6.99
C LYS A 604 -27.04 -26.74 7.97
N ILE A 605 -26.95 -26.11 9.13
CA ILE A 605 -26.21 -26.61 10.29
C ILE A 605 -27.20 -27.21 11.27
N SER A 606 -26.87 -28.37 11.84
CA SER A 606 -27.68 -29.09 12.83
C SER A 606 -26.80 -29.62 13.95
N TRP A 607 -27.35 -29.76 15.15
CA TRP A 607 -26.63 -30.24 16.33
C TRP A 607 -27.59 -30.87 17.34
N GLN A 608 -27.03 -31.56 18.32
CA GLN A 608 -27.75 -32.05 19.50
C GLN A 608 -27.27 -31.33 20.75
N MET A 609 -28.17 -31.21 21.72
CA MET A 609 -27.81 -30.73 23.05
C MET A 609 -26.76 -31.66 23.69
N PRO A 610 -25.89 -31.16 24.57
CA PRO A 610 -24.93 -31.99 25.29
C PRO A 610 -25.65 -33.10 26.07
N LYS A 611 -25.11 -34.33 26.02
CA LYS A 611 -25.75 -35.52 26.61
C LYS A 611 -25.70 -35.55 28.15
N GLU A 612 -24.77 -34.80 28.75
CA GLU A 612 -24.63 -34.70 30.20
C GLU A 612 -25.28 -33.42 30.70
N ILE A 613 -26.37 -33.54 31.46
CA ILE A 613 -26.84 -32.46 32.31
C ILE A 613 -25.94 -32.47 33.55
N ARG A 614 -24.80 -31.79 33.47
CA ARG A 614 -24.07 -31.43 34.67
C ARG A 614 -24.84 -30.29 35.30
N GLU A 615 -25.97 -30.47 35.97
CA GLU A 615 -26.56 -29.37 36.78
C GLU A 615 -25.73 -29.17 38.07
N ARG A 616 -24.40 -29.12 37.94
CA ARG A 616 -23.47 -28.99 39.07
C ARG A 616 -23.24 -27.52 39.40
N GLN A 617 -23.30 -26.64 38.40
CA GLN A 617 -23.22 -25.19 38.58
C GLN A 617 -24.10 -24.42 37.57
N TYR A 618 -24.33 -23.15 37.85
CA TYR A 618 -25.16 -22.27 37.01
C TYR A 618 -24.61 -22.09 35.58
N LEU A 619 -23.29 -22.26 35.41
CA LEU A 619 -22.60 -22.20 34.11
C LEU A 619 -22.98 -23.35 33.16
N ASP A 620 -23.50 -24.46 33.69
CA ASP A 620 -23.92 -25.60 32.88
C ASP A 620 -25.29 -25.38 32.21
N ARG A 621 -26.03 -24.34 32.63
CA ARG A 621 -27.34 -24.00 32.06
C ARG A 621 -27.16 -23.37 30.68
N ILE A 622 -27.55 -24.12 29.65
CA ILE A 622 -27.59 -23.61 28.29
C ILE A 622 -28.77 -22.66 28.13
N ILE A 623 -28.46 -21.42 27.75
CA ILE A 623 -29.44 -20.37 27.45
C ILE A 623 -29.59 -20.11 25.95
N GLY A 624 -28.73 -20.70 25.11
CA GLY A 624 -28.78 -20.54 23.67
C GLY A 624 -27.61 -21.19 22.94
N TYR A 625 -27.51 -20.88 21.65
CA TYR A 625 -26.42 -21.33 20.77
C TYR A 625 -25.94 -20.18 19.88
N LYS A 626 -24.66 -20.19 19.51
CA LYS A 626 -24.13 -19.37 18.42
C LYS A 626 -23.72 -20.26 17.25
N VAL A 627 -24.07 -19.82 16.05
CA VAL A 627 -23.63 -20.45 14.80
C VAL A 627 -22.56 -19.57 14.20
N TYR A 628 -21.45 -20.20 13.81
CA TYR A 628 -20.26 -19.55 13.27
C TYR A 628 -20.01 -19.97 11.83
N ARG A 629 -19.47 -19.04 11.06
CA ARG A 629 -18.91 -19.26 9.72
C ARG A 629 -17.47 -18.77 9.70
N ARG A 630 -16.64 -19.44 8.91
CA ARG A 630 -15.29 -19.01 8.53
C ARG A 630 -15.10 -19.30 7.05
N VAL A 631 -14.36 -18.46 6.34
CA VAL A 631 -14.13 -18.63 4.90
C VAL A 631 -12.63 -18.72 4.61
N GLY A 632 -12.27 -19.73 3.83
CA GLY A 632 -10.93 -20.04 3.41
C GLY A 632 -10.01 -20.66 4.48
N PRO A 633 -8.83 -21.17 4.07
CA PRO A 633 -7.86 -21.91 4.88
C PRO A 633 -6.74 -21.06 5.51
N MET A 634 -6.90 -19.73 5.61
CA MET A 634 -5.87 -18.86 6.18
C MET A 634 -5.72 -19.04 7.71
N GLY A 635 -4.78 -18.40 8.39
CA GLY A 635 -4.72 -18.43 9.88
C GLY A 635 -6.04 -17.98 10.55
N LEU A 636 -6.25 -18.35 11.82
CA LEU A 636 -7.42 -17.88 12.59
C LEU A 636 -7.37 -16.38 12.91
N ASP A 637 -6.21 -15.76 12.81
CA ASP A 637 -5.98 -14.31 12.86
C ASP A 637 -6.22 -13.63 11.51
N ASP A 638 -5.79 -14.25 10.40
CA ASP A 638 -6.06 -13.72 9.05
C ASP A 638 -7.56 -13.67 8.77
N ARG A 639 -8.26 -14.80 8.94
CA ARG A 639 -9.70 -14.93 8.68
C ARG A 639 -10.38 -15.68 9.83
N PRO A 640 -10.75 -14.98 10.91
CA PRO A 640 -11.35 -15.57 12.10
C PRO A 640 -12.77 -16.10 11.84
N TRP A 641 -13.26 -16.87 12.81
CA TRP A 641 -14.67 -17.22 12.90
C TRP A 641 -15.52 -15.98 13.16
N PHE A 642 -16.61 -15.82 12.40
CA PHE A 642 -17.62 -14.79 12.64
C PHE A 642 -19.00 -15.40 12.91
N VAL A 643 -19.78 -14.74 13.75
CA VAL A 643 -21.11 -15.19 14.13
C VAL A 643 -22.09 -14.90 13.00
N VAL A 644 -22.89 -15.89 12.62
CA VAL A 644 -23.99 -15.75 11.64
C VAL A 644 -25.38 -15.88 12.27
N ALA A 645 -25.48 -16.46 13.48
CA ALA A 645 -26.72 -16.50 14.23
C ALA A 645 -26.49 -16.65 15.74
N THR A 646 -27.44 -16.14 16.53
CA THR A 646 -27.61 -16.44 17.96
C THR A 646 -29.03 -16.93 18.18
N LEU A 647 -29.19 -18.09 18.80
CA LEU A 647 -30.44 -18.85 18.84
C LEU A 647 -30.81 -19.23 20.27
N GLY A 648 -32.11 -19.47 20.50
CA GLY A 648 -32.63 -19.91 21.80
C GLY A 648 -32.16 -21.32 22.18
N PRO A 649 -32.36 -21.72 23.45
CA PRO A 649 -31.81 -22.95 24.00
C PRO A 649 -32.44 -24.23 23.44
N THR A 650 -33.58 -24.12 22.74
CA THR A 650 -34.26 -25.25 22.09
C THR A 650 -33.88 -25.41 20.61
N ALA A 651 -33.05 -24.52 20.06
CA ALA A 651 -32.63 -24.61 18.67
C ALA A 651 -31.67 -25.78 18.48
N THR A 652 -31.91 -26.57 17.43
CA THR A 652 -31.06 -27.72 17.05
C THR A 652 -30.61 -27.63 15.60
N GLU A 653 -31.01 -26.59 14.87
CA GLU A 653 -30.62 -26.35 13.49
C GLU A 653 -30.75 -24.87 13.09
N PHE A 654 -30.04 -24.50 12.03
CA PHE A 654 -30.08 -23.18 11.41
C PHE A 654 -29.69 -23.26 9.93
N THR A 655 -30.28 -22.41 9.09
CA THR A 655 -29.90 -22.29 7.67
C THR A 655 -29.12 -21.00 7.46
N ILE A 656 -27.87 -21.14 7.02
CA ILE A 656 -26.95 -20.04 6.71
C ILE A 656 -27.14 -19.63 5.25
N ASP A 657 -27.31 -18.33 5.00
CA ASP A 657 -27.18 -17.74 3.68
C ASP A 657 -25.70 -17.48 3.38
N LEU A 658 -25.19 -18.14 2.35
CA LEU A 658 -23.78 -18.05 1.97
C LEU A 658 -23.44 -16.74 1.25
N THR A 659 -24.45 -15.98 0.79
CA THR A 659 -24.28 -14.64 0.19
C THR A 659 -24.03 -13.57 1.25
N GLU A 660 -24.43 -13.81 2.50
CA GLU A 660 -24.12 -12.96 3.64
C GLU A 660 -22.71 -13.27 4.17
N ARG A 661 -21.75 -12.38 3.85
CA ARG A 661 -20.37 -12.45 4.35
C ARG A 661 -19.79 -11.04 4.51
N PRO A 662 -18.81 -10.83 5.41
CA PRO A 662 -18.05 -9.60 5.44
C PRO A 662 -17.41 -9.31 4.07
N GLU A 663 -17.26 -8.02 3.71
CA GLU A 663 -16.74 -7.61 2.39
C GLU A 663 -15.26 -7.97 2.19
N ASP A 664 -14.47 -8.06 3.27
CA ASP A 664 -13.04 -8.44 3.30
C ASP A 664 -12.82 -9.97 3.25
N VAL A 665 -13.66 -10.67 2.50
CA VAL A 665 -13.68 -12.14 2.47
C VAL A 665 -13.68 -12.61 1.03
N TYR A 666 -12.56 -12.47 0.30
CA TYR A 666 -12.06 -13.51 -0.62
C TYR A 666 -10.83 -13.16 -1.50
N TRP A 667 -9.77 -14.01 -1.51
CA TRP A 667 -8.77 -14.07 -2.61
C TRP A 667 -8.28 -15.49 -3.01
N TYR A 668 -8.10 -16.47 -2.09
CA TYR A 668 -7.52 -17.81 -2.44
C TYR A 668 -8.51 -18.96 -2.77
N ASN A 669 -9.51 -19.27 -1.91
CA ASN A 669 -10.69 -20.14 -2.15
C ASN A 669 -11.96 -19.91 -1.27
N ASP A 670 -13.16 -19.76 -1.83
CA ASP A 670 -14.42 -19.44 -1.12
C ASP A 670 -14.99 -20.52 -0.18
N ARG A 671 -14.15 -21.49 0.18
CA ARG A 671 -14.47 -22.65 1.00
C ARG A 671 -14.93 -22.23 2.38
N SER A 672 -16.17 -22.55 2.71
CA SER A 672 -16.77 -22.20 3.99
C SER A 672 -16.65 -23.34 5.00
N ARG A 673 -16.33 -22.99 6.24
CA ARG A 673 -16.33 -23.83 7.44
C ARG A 673 -17.41 -23.33 8.41
N PHE A 674 -17.93 -24.24 9.22
CA PHE A 674 -19.03 -23.95 10.13
C PHE A 674 -18.77 -24.55 11.51
N ALA A 675 -19.24 -23.87 12.55
CA ALA A 675 -19.16 -24.36 13.92
C ALA A 675 -20.36 -23.89 14.75
N VAL A 676 -20.59 -24.56 15.87
CA VAL A 676 -21.61 -24.17 16.86
C VAL A 676 -20.98 -24.13 18.25
N SER A 677 -21.34 -23.12 19.05
CA SER A 677 -21.07 -23.08 20.49
C SER A 677 -22.39 -23.05 21.28
N SER A 678 -22.38 -23.64 22.47
CA SER A 678 -23.43 -23.42 23.48
C SER A 678 -23.18 -22.09 24.18
N LEU A 679 -24.26 -21.38 24.53
CA LEU A 679 -24.23 -20.21 25.39
C LEU A 679 -24.74 -20.58 26.79
N GLY A 680 -23.93 -20.28 27.79
CA GLY A 680 -24.27 -20.36 29.21
C GLY A 680 -24.68 -19.00 29.77
N GLU A 681 -24.94 -18.95 31.08
CA GLU A 681 -25.21 -17.68 31.77
C GLU A 681 -24.06 -16.67 31.56
N THR A 682 -24.39 -15.37 31.58
CA THR A 682 -23.47 -14.26 31.24
C THR A 682 -22.88 -14.29 29.83
N SER A 683 -23.51 -15.06 28.93
CA SER A 683 -23.08 -15.22 27.54
C SER A 683 -21.73 -15.91 27.39
N MET A 684 -21.31 -16.69 28.40
CA MET A 684 -20.12 -17.53 28.29
C MET A 684 -20.34 -18.63 27.25
N GLU A 685 -19.33 -18.88 26.44
CA GLU A 685 -19.39 -19.83 25.35
C GLU A 685 -18.65 -21.11 25.69
N SER A 686 -19.20 -22.23 25.21
CA SER A 686 -18.45 -23.47 25.07
C SER A 686 -17.36 -23.33 24.00
N GLU A 687 -16.50 -24.33 23.87
CA GLU A 687 -15.67 -24.46 22.67
C GLU A 687 -16.55 -24.50 21.41
N LEU A 688 -15.98 -24.02 20.29
CA LEU A 688 -16.60 -24.18 18.98
C LEU A 688 -16.44 -25.63 18.55
N VAL A 689 -17.57 -26.28 18.28
CA VAL A 689 -17.62 -27.62 17.71
C VAL A 689 -17.85 -27.47 16.22
N GLU A 690 -16.81 -27.81 15.45
CA GLU A 690 -16.79 -27.68 14.00
C GLU A 690 -17.65 -28.78 13.35
N ALA A 691 -18.38 -28.41 12.30
CA ALA A 691 -19.19 -29.33 11.53
C ALA A 691 -18.29 -30.08 10.53
N PRO A 692 -18.29 -31.43 10.51
CA PRO A 692 -17.57 -32.19 9.51
C PRO A 692 -18.27 -31.99 8.16
N MET A 693 -17.62 -31.28 7.25
CA MET A 693 -18.05 -31.20 5.85
C MET A 693 -16.85 -30.95 4.97
N GLN A 694 -16.80 -31.62 3.81
CA GLN A 694 -15.93 -31.16 2.74
C GLN A 694 -16.35 -29.72 2.41
N PRO A 695 -15.41 -28.77 2.36
CA PRO A 695 -15.80 -27.37 2.19
C PRO A 695 -16.62 -27.18 0.91
N VAL A 696 -17.71 -26.43 0.99
CA VAL A 696 -18.49 -26.05 -0.20
C VAL A 696 -17.65 -25.06 -0.99
N LYS A 697 -17.36 -25.39 -2.25
CA LYS A 697 -16.88 -24.40 -3.22
C LYS A 697 -18.10 -23.55 -3.63
N GLN A 698 -18.02 -22.23 -3.48
CA GLN A 698 -19.09 -21.35 -3.98
C GLN A 698 -19.06 -21.27 -5.51
#